data_AF-A0A4P2Q2R5-F1
#
_entry.id   AF-A0A4P2Q2R5-F1
#
_cell.length_a   1.000
_cell.length_b   1.000
_cell.length_c   1.000
_cell.angle_alpha   90.00
_cell.angle_beta   90.00
_cell.angle_gamma   90.00
#
_symmetry.space_group_name_H-M   'P 1'
#
loop_
_entity.id
_entity.type
_entity.pdbx_description
1 polymer ?
#
loop_
_entity_poly.entity_id
_entity_poly.type
_entity_poly.pdbx_seq_one_letter_code
_entity_poly.pdbx_strand_id
1 'polypeptide(L)'
;MSRSSSATGGGRRADAPPGGAAEQAASRSPDPASRSPDPASPSPAPSRTLYRADLSDPRQRAAQPREVVRGRAARRAELTSDVTRFRGLLPATLAGAVVAGAAALLFPPEGGHAAPGPLSLPHARAGLTCASCHAHAGQAPEPATARQPAAAPEDRPGARRLDQACTGCHGPHGSTRARHGQLLASGALRCATCHPIHRADQGVVFAPGKPPLRFAPGAQVELPATAFRPSQPATVAIVTAGSCAPCHDLGAPRDPVARCLVAAQAALGDARPVTCFDEHRPALPEAAGGARDGPRDGVCRGQHTEDRALAWDAAREAAAAVPVVAAGAAARGPLDRRALLWIGAGLAAAALTLAGVRGGHALRARRARRAAQPAADAALRPPARARLPRIDPTTCLGCYACVDACPYDVLAVERYVAVVARPEACCGLTLCEQRCPNGSLTIEGGAPIAGRPRLGDDLASLDVPGLYLAGDITGLPLIKNAIHQGAYAVTRIAEDLRRGGPGGPGLDLIIVGAGPAGISAALRARELGLSFEVIEQGSVAQSIQSFPRGKLVFDQPLDLPVAGKLWLKESTKEELLSHWLRIVRKERLPILQETRMVSVARAPAAVERNAAGARAGGAAGGATDAAAGLVVVTEPREGGPRTERRARRVLLALGQRGSPRRLPFDLPADVEGRVYYHLADARSLAGCRVLIVGLGDVAMEAAVALSRQPATAVTVAYRGSGFRRGKSRNIEEIRRLAAASRLSLRFETDVTALAGGPDGALVATLSSPSGTQAHPCDAVLVLIGSIAPWSALRAAGVRPTEIAEASDRSGADDVQGITPPGPPP
;
A
#
# COMPACT_ATOMS: atom_id res chain seq x y z
N MET A 1 -3.28 58.73 -31.74
CA MET A 1 -4.73 58.55 -32.00
C MET A 1 -5.47 58.46 -30.65
N SER A 2 -6.80 58.53 -30.66
CA SER A 2 -7.75 58.50 -29.51
C SER A 2 -7.24 57.75 -28.26
N ARG A 3 -7.13 58.38 -27.07
CA ARG A 3 -8.20 58.88 -26.15
C ARG A 3 -9.10 57.72 -25.65
N SER A 4 -8.89 57.20 -24.44
CA SER A 4 -9.35 57.69 -23.10
C SER A 4 -10.75 57.14 -22.74
N SER A 5 -11.23 57.07 -21.48
CA SER A 5 -10.83 57.74 -20.23
C SER A 5 -11.17 56.83 -19.02
N SER A 6 -10.35 56.75 -17.95
CA SER A 6 -10.57 57.37 -16.61
C SER A 6 -11.82 56.88 -15.80
N ALA A 7 -11.83 56.83 -14.46
CA ALA A 7 -11.09 57.68 -13.52
C ALA A 7 -10.95 57.12 -12.07
N THR A 8 -9.91 57.60 -11.37
CA THR A 8 -9.83 58.01 -9.93
C THR A 8 -10.35 57.13 -8.77
N GLY A 9 -9.68 57.10 -7.59
CA GLY A 9 -8.33 57.59 -7.24
C GLY A 9 -8.16 58.19 -5.83
N GLY A 10 -7.06 57.83 -5.17
CA GLY A 10 -6.45 58.56 -4.02
C GLY A 10 -6.96 58.18 -2.61
N GLY A 11 -6.15 58.22 -1.53
CA GLY A 11 -4.67 58.37 -1.46
C GLY A 11 -4.16 59.34 -0.37
N ARG A 12 -3.25 58.86 0.49
CA ARG A 12 -2.35 59.51 1.51
C ARG A 12 -2.04 58.43 2.58
N ARG A 13 -0.91 58.35 3.29
CA ARG A 13 0.49 58.87 3.19
C ARG A 13 1.38 57.86 4.00
N ALA A 14 2.66 57.62 3.67
CA ALA A 14 3.87 58.16 4.34
C ALA A 14 3.92 57.92 5.88
N ASP A 15 4.96 57.38 6.54
CA ASP A 15 6.39 57.17 6.17
C ASP A 15 6.97 55.82 6.73
N ALA A 16 8.31 55.63 6.73
CA ALA A 16 8.97 54.29 6.78
C ALA A 16 9.91 53.97 8.01
N PRO A 17 11.18 53.51 7.88
CA PRO A 17 11.73 52.30 8.58
C PRO A 17 12.86 52.66 9.62
N PRO A 18 13.83 51.81 10.10
CA PRO A 18 14.25 50.44 9.72
C PRO A 18 14.75 49.46 10.84
N GLY A 19 15.22 48.26 10.43
CA GLY A 19 16.16 47.37 11.18
C GLY A 19 15.55 46.18 11.95
N GLY A 20 16.27 45.09 12.24
CA GLY A 20 17.60 44.67 11.73
C GLY A 20 18.34 43.60 12.55
N ALA A 21 18.56 42.40 11.95
CA ALA A 21 19.60 41.38 12.22
C ALA A 21 19.68 40.59 13.56
N ALA A 22 20.04 39.29 13.43
CA ALA A 22 20.84 38.42 14.32
C ALA A 22 20.41 38.16 15.79
N GLU A 23 20.97 37.20 16.55
CA GLU A 23 21.38 35.79 16.31
C GLU A 23 21.61 35.12 17.70
N GLN A 24 21.90 33.81 17.74
CA GLN A 24 22.50 33.02 18.84
C GLN A 24 21.57 32.36 19.86
N ALA A 25 22.11 31.29 20.46
CA ALA A 25 21.39 30.25 21.20
C ALA A 25 21.57 30.34 22.72
N ALA A 26 20.64 29.72 23.46
CA ALA A 26 20.93 29.14 24.77
C ALA A 26 20.00 27.95 25.05
N SER A 27 20.42 27.07 25.95
CA SER A 27 19.71 25.85 26.35
C SER A 27 18.80 26.07 27.57
N ARG A 28 17.75 25.23 27.71
CA ARG A 28 17.49 24.35 28.88
C ARG A 28 16.17 23.58 28.73
N SER A 29 16.09 22.42 29.39
CA SER A 29 14.90 21.57 29.45
C SER A 29 13.84 22.15 30.42
N PRO A 30 12.53 21.98 30.14
CA PRO A 30 11.47 22.26 31.10
C PRO A 30 11.19 21.03 32.01
N ASP A 31 10.97 21.29 33.29
CA ASP A 31 10.47 20.33 34.28
C ASP A 31 8.91 20.29 34.23
N PRO A 32 8.22 19.18 34.58
CA PRO A 32 6.81 18.99 34.24
C PRO A 32 5.83 19.40 35.36
N ALA A 33 5.48 20.69 35.43
CA ALA A 33 4.35 21.16 36.26
C ALA A 33 3.59 22.34 35.60
N SER A 34 2.31 22.46 35.97
CA SER A 34 1.35 23.53 35.63
C SER A 34 1.18 23.94 34.15
N ARG A 35 0.02 23.55 33.57
CA ARG A 35 -0.68 24.38 32.58
C ARG A 35 -2.17 24.47 32.93
N SER A 36 -2.69 25.69 32.91
CA SER A 36 -4.11 26.02 33.02
C SER A 36 -4.88 25.51 31.79
N PRO A 37 -6.22 25.33 31.87
CA PRO A 37 -7.03 24.93 30.72
C PRO A 37 -7.08 26.04 29.65
N ASP A 38 -6.65 25.70 28.43
CA ASP A 38 -6.84 26.55 27.24
C ASP A 38 -8.32 26.66 26.86
N PRO A 39 -8.74 27.75 26.19
CA PRO A 39 -10.15 28.02 25.89
C PRO A 39 -10.76 27.03 24.90
N ALA A 40 -12.08 26.81 25.02
CA ALA A 40 -12.81 25.82 24.25
C ALA A 40 -12.69 26.04 22.73
N SER A 41 -12.35 24.96 22.00
CA SER A 41 -12.41 24.93 20.55
C SER A 41 -13.83 25.28 20.04
N PRO A 42 -13.97 26.01 18.92
CA PRO A 42 -15.29 26.39 18.41
C PRO A 42 -16.12 25.15 18.10
N SER A 43 -17.36 25.13 18.58
CA SER A 43 -18.29 24.03 18.32
C SER A 43 -18.47 23.82 16.81
N PRO A 44 -18.54 22.57 16.33
CA PRO A 44 -18.77 22.30 14.92
C PRO A 44 -20.11 22.92 14.50
N ALA A 45 -20.11 23.65 13.38
CA ALA A 45 -21.32 24.27 12.84
C ALA A 45 -22.42 23.21 12.66
N PRO A 46 -23.66 23.46 13.10
CA PRO A 46 -24.71 22.46 13.14
C PRO A 46 -24.98 21.90 11.74
N SER A 47 -24.98 20.57 11.62
CA SER A 47 -25.21 19.89 10.35
C SER A 47 -26.59 20.27 9.80
N ARG A 48 -26.61 20.79 8.57
CA ARG A 48 -27.85 21.15 7.85
C ARG A 48 -28.62 19.89 7.43
N THR A 49 -29.20 19.21 8.40
CA THR A 49 -30.29 18.26 8.15
C THR A 49 -31.54 19.03 7.72
N LEU A 50 -32.36 18.44 6.85
CA LEU A 50 -33.57 19.09 6.31
C LEU A 50 -34.76 19.14 7.32
N TYR A 51 -34.52 18.87 8.59
CA TYR A 51 -35.53 18.80 9.65
C TYR A 51 -35.22 19.78 10.78
N ARG A 52 -35.85 20.96 10.72
CA ARG A 52 -35.89 21.91 11.84
C ARG A 52 -36.96 21.46 12.84
N ALA A 53 -36.65 20.45 13.65
CA ALA A 53 -37.54 19.98 14.71
C ALA A 53 -37.67 21.06 15.80
N ASP A 54 -38.89 21.25 16.31
CA ASP A 54 -39.12 22.10 17.48
C ASP A 54 -38.64 21.36 18.74
N LEU A 55 -37.68 21.93 19.45
CA LEU A 55 -37.11 21.35 20.66
C LEU A 55 -38.01 21.55 21.88
N SER A 56 -39.03 22.40 21.81
CA SER A 56 -40.01 22.60 22.89
C SER A 56 -40.97 21.42 23.03
N ASP A 57 -41.36 20.77 21.93
CA ASP A 57 -42.26 19.62 21.92
C ASP A 57 -41.55 18.33 22.39
N PRO A 58 -41.96 17.71 23.52
CA PRO A 58 -41.37 16.46 24.00
C PRO A 58 -41.50 15.31 22.99
N ARG A 59 -42.54 15.31 22.14
CA ARG A 59 -42.80 14.26 21.14
C ARG A 59 -41.86 14.36 19.94
N GLN A 60 -41.40 15.56 19.58
CA GLN A 60 -40.34 15.79 18.59
C GLN A 60 -38.96 15.56 19.21
N ARG A 61 -38.72 16.03 20.44
CA ARG A 61 -37.47 15.78 21.18
C ARG A 61 -37.20 14.27 21.34
N ALA A 62 -38.22 13.48 21.66
CA ALA A 62 -38.15 12.01 21.76
C ALA A 62 -38.15 11.26 20.40
N ALA A 63 -38.21 11.98 19.28
CA ALA A 63 -38.13 11.43 17.92
C ALA A 63 -36.78 11.71 17.22
N GLN A 64 -35.91 12.56 17.80
CA GLN A 64 -34.56 12.75 17.27
C GLN A 64 -33.73 11.46 17.39
N PRO A 65 -32.88 11.14 16.41
CA PRO A 65 -31.93 10.05 16.55
C PRO A 65 -30.91 10.40 17.62
N ARG A 66 -30.72 9.53 18.63
CA ARG A 66 -29.49 9.57 19.45
C ARG A 66 -28.29 9.47 18.51
N GLU A 67 -27.35 10.40 18.62
CA GLU A 67 -26.12 10.33 17.85
C GLU A 67 -25.40 9.02 18.17
N VAL A 68 -25.03 8.29 17.12
CA VAL A 68 -24.54 6.92 17.30
C VAL A 68 -23.10 6.98 17.81
N VAL A 69 -22.93 6.79 19.11
CA VAL A 69 -21.63 6.52 19.75
C VAL A 69 -21.12 5.17 19.28
N ARG A 70 -20.67 5.11 18.02
CA ARG A 70 -19.91 3.98 17.48
C ARG A 70 -18.58 3.96 18.22
N GLY A 71 -18.29 2.86 18.90
CA GLY A 71 -16.95 2.61 19.41
C GLY A 71 -15.93 2.86 18.30
N ARG A 72 -14.96 3.74 18.55
CA ARG A 72 -13.91 4.07 17.58
C ARG A 72 -12.94 2.89 17.47
N ALA A 73 -13.38 1.82 16.82
CA ALA A 73 -12.48 0.83 16.25
C ALA A 73 -11.54 1.57 15.29
N ALA A 74 -10.34 1.88 15.78
CA ALA A 74 -9.34 2.59 15.02
C ALA A 74 -9.09 1.84 13.72
N ARG A 75 -9.15 2.53 12.57
CA ARG A 75 -8.92 1.87 11.28
C ARG A 75 -7.56 1.19 11.33
N ARG A 76 -7.57 -0.15 11.17
CA ARG A 76 -6.35 -0.96 11.11
C ARG A 76 -5.45 -0.34 10.04
N ALA A 77 -4.22 0.02 10.40
CA ALA A 77 -3.37 0.87 9.57
C ALA A 77 -3.18 0.28 8.15
N GLU A 78 -3.86 0.88 7.16
CA GLU A 78 -3.77 0.46 5.78
C GLU A 78 -2.37 0.82 5.23
N LEU A 79 -1.69 -0.15 4.63
CA LEU A 79 -0.37 0.07 4.02
C LEU A 79 -0.54 0.94 2.77
N THR A 80 -0.26 2.24 2.90
CA THR A 80 -0.31 3.19 1.79
C THR A 80 0.70 2.85 0.69
N SER A 81 0.56 3.50 -0.47
CA SER A 81 1.52 3.41 -1.57
C SER A 81 2.96 3.67 -1.13
N ASP A 82 3.15 4.53 -0.13
CA ASP A 82 4.46 5.12 0.13
C ASP A 82 5.27 4.20 1.04
N VAL A 83 4.63 3.61 2.06
CA VAL A 83 5.21 2.52 2.87
C VAL A 83 5.58 1.32 1.98
N THR A 84 4.84 1.05 0.90
CA THR A 84 5.16 -0.05 -0.03
C THR A 84 6.18 0.33 -1.12
N ARG A 85 6.30 1.61 -1.50
CA ARG A 85 7.32 2.12 -2.43
C ARG A 85 8.73 2.09 -1.84
N PHE A 86 8.87 2.55 -0.59
CA PHE A 86 10.17 2.65 0.10
C PHE A 86 10.62 1.35 0.76
N ARG A 87 9.71 0.38 0.99
CA ARG A 87 10.08 -0.98 1.40
C ARG A 87 10.98 -1.64 0.34
N GLY A 88 12.19 -1.98 0.75
CA GLY A 88 13.25 -2.51 -0.13
C GLY A 88 14.33 -1.49 -0.50
N LEU A 89 14.11 -0.18 -0.30
CA LEU A 89 15.14 0.83 -0.59
C LEU A 89 16.33 0.71 0.38
N LEU A 90 16.07 0.78 1.70
CA LEU A 90 17.11 0.66 2.73
C LEU A 90 18.01 -0.60 2.58
N PRO A 91 17.49 -1.84 2.44
CA PRO A 91 18.34 -3.01 2.24
C PRO A 91 19.05 -3.03 0.88
N ALA A 92 18.49 -2.42 -0.18
CA ALA A 92 19.19 -2.29 -1.45
C ALA A 92 20.36 -1.29 -1.36
N THR A 93 20.18 -0.16 -0.67
CA THR A 93 21.26 0.80 -0.40
C THR A 93 22.36 0.17 0.45
N LEU A 94 22.01 -0.59 1.50
CA LEU A 94 22.97 -1.33 2.32
C LEU A 94 23.73 -2.38 1.52
N ALA A 95 23.05 -3.19 0.70
CA ALA A 95 23.70 -4.18 -0.16
C ALA A 95 24.67 -3.55 -1.17
N GLY A 96 24.25 -2.46 -1.84
CA GLY A 96 25.13 -1.72 -2.76
C GLY A 96 26.35 -1.10 -2.07
N ALA A 97 26.16 -0.52 -0.88
CA ALA A 97 27.25 0.06 -0.09
C ALA A 97 28.26 -0.99 0.40
N VAL A 98 27.79 -2.15 0.89
CA VAL A 98 28.66 -3.26 1.32
C VAL A 98 29.46 -3.82 0.14
N VAL A 99 28.84 -4.04 -1.02
CA VAL A 99 29.54 -4.55 -2.21
C VAL A 99 30.56 -3.54 -2.74
N ALA A 100 30.23 -2.26 -2.80
CA ALA A 100 31.17 -1.21 -3.22
C ALA A 100 32.36 -1.07 -2.24
N GLY A 101 32.09 -1.11 -0.92
CA GLY A 101 33.15 -1.06 0.10
C GLY A 101 34.07 -2.28 0.07
N ALA A 102 33.51 -3.49 -0.08
CA ALA A 102 34.30 -4.71 -0.22
C ALA A 102 35.17 -4.68 -1.49
N ALA A 103 34.63 -4.20 -2.62
CA ALA A 103 35.40 -4.06 -3.86
C ALA A 103 36.55 -3.05 -3.75
N ALA A 104 36.34 -1.93 -3.04
CA ALA A 104 37.39 -0.93 -2.80
C ALA A 104 38.50 -1.43 -1.86
N LEU A 105 38.19 -2.32 -0.91
CA LEU A 105 39.16 -2.96 -0.01
C LEU A 105 39.97 -4.07 -0.67
N LEU A 106 39.34 -4.87 -1.55
CA LEU A 106 39.99 -5.98 -2.25
C LEU A 106 40.86 -5.53 -3.43
N PHE A 107 40.62 -4.32 -3.97
CA PHE A 107 41.33 -3.77 -5.12
C PHE A 107 41.77 -2.31 -4.85
N PRO A 108 42.77 -2.08 -3.98
CA PRO A 108 43.23 -0.74 -3.66
C PRO A 108 43.86 -0.01 -4.87
N PRO A 109 43.89 1.34 -4.87
CA PRO A 109 44.58 2.12 -5.89
C PRO A 109 46.10 1.92 -5.81
N GLU A 110 46.80 2.20 -6.92
CA GLU A 110 48.26 2.11 -6.97
C GLU A 110 48.91 3.14 -6.04
N GLY A 111 49.86 2.68 -5.21
CA GLY A 111 50.40 3.45 -4.06
C GLY A 111 49.59 3.34 -2.76
N GLY A 112 48.39 2.73 -2.80
CA GLY A 112 47.53 2.52 -1.64
C GLY A 112 46.78 3.78 -1.17
N HIS A 113 45.86 3.60 -0.22
CA HIS A 113 44.96 4.67 0.27
C HIS A 113 45.65 5.82 1.05
N ALA A 114 46.97 5.77 1.22
CA ALA A 114 47.77 6.75 1.96
C ALA A 114 48.84 7.46 1.09
N ALA A 115 48.80 7.29 -0.24
CA ALA A 115 49.78 7.91 -1.15
C ALA A 115 49.78 9.46 -1.03
N PRO A 116 50.94 10.11 -0.80
CA PRO A 116 51.01 11.54 -0.44
C PRO A 116 50.79 12.51 -1.62
N GLY A 117 50.65 12.01 -2.85
CA GLY A 117 50.45 12.80 -4.07
C GLY A 117 51.46 12.48 -5.18
N PRO A 118 51.31 13.09 -6.37
CA PRO A 118 52.25 12.92 -7.47
C PRO A 118 53.64 13.47 -7.14
N LEU A 119 54.64 13.03 -7.92
CA LEU A 119 55.99 13.62 -7.90
C LEU A 119 56.04 14.91 -8.73
N SER A 120 57.08 15.72 -8.52
CA SER A 120 57.41 16.87 -9.36
C SER A 120 58.12 16.47 -10.65
N LEU A 121 58.16 17.38 -11.62
CA LEU A 121 58.67 17.14 -12.96
C LEU A 121 60.12 16.62 -13.03
N PRO A 122 61.09 17.09 -12.20
CA PRO A 122 62.45 16.54 -12.21
C PRO A 122 62.50 15.09 -11.72
N HIS A 123 61.88 14.78 -10.57
CA HIS A 123 61.88 13.44 -9.99
C HIS A 123 61.16 12.42 -10.90
N ALA A 124 60.07 12.84 -11.56
CA ALA A 124 59.38 12.01 -12.56
C ALA A 124 60.23 11.76 -13.82
N ARG A 125 60.96 12.78 -14.31
CA ARG A 125 61.90 12.62 -15.45
C ARG A 125 63.11 11.75 -15.11
N ALA A 126 63.53 11.71 -13.84
CA ALA A 126 64.57 10.81 -13.35
C ALA A 126 64.09 9.36 -13.12
N GLY A 127 62.85 9.02 -13.48
CA GLY A 127 62.30 7.65 -13.36
C GLY A 127 62.07 7.19 -11.92
N LEU A 128 62.07 8.09 -10.95
CA LEU A 128 61.94 7.75 -9.53
C LEU A 128 60.53 7.25 -9.20
N THR A 129 60.47 6.27 -8.30
CA THR A 129 59.24 5.65 -7.82
C THR A 129 59.02 5.97 -6.34
N CYS A 130 57.79 5.80 -5.85
CA CYS A 130 57.52 5.86 -4.41
C CYS A 130 58.39 4.86 -3.61
N ALA A 131 58.71 3.70 -4.20
CA ALA A 131 59.60 2.71 -3.58
C ALA A 131 61.03 3.26 -3.39
N SER A 132 61.63 3.94 -4.38
CA SER A 132 62.99 4.49 -4.25
C SER A 132 63.15 5.51 -3.10
N CYS A 133 62.06 6.10 -2.60
CA CYS A 133 62.07 7.00 -1.45
C CYS A 133 61.55 6.37 -0.14
N HIS A 134 60.81 5.24 -0.19
CA HIS A 134 60.06 4.71 0.96
C HIS A 134 60.21 3.19 1.22
N ALA A 135 61.02 2.44 0.47
CA ALA A 135 61.06 0.96 0.48
C ALA A 135 61.30 0.27 1.84
N HIS A 136 61.77 0.96 2.88
CA HIS A 136 62.04 0.38 4.21
C HIS A 136 61.02 0.76 5.29
N ALA A 137 59.86 1.33 4.93
CA ALA A 137 58.84 1.78 5.87
C ALA A 137 57.85 0.69 6.36
N GLY A 138 57.94 -0.56 5.89
CA GLY A 138 56.86 -1.54 6.11
C GLY A 138 57.17 -3.02 5.83
N GLN A 139 58.33 -3.53 6.25
CA GLN A 139 58.60 -4.98 6.27
C GLN A 139 59.12 -5.40 7.65
N ALA A 140 58.67 -6.58 8.12
CA ALA A 140 59.10 -7.16 9.39
C ALA A 140 60.50 -7.81 9.25
N PRO A 141 61.30 -7.89 10.33
CA PRO A 141 62.65 -8.42 10.27
C PRO A 141 62.68 -9.97 10.22
N GLU A 142 63.38 -10.51 9.22
CA GLU A 142 63.94 -11.87 9.26
C GLU A 142 65.05 -11.96 10.34
N PRO A 143 65.24 -13.11 11.01
CA PRO A 143 66.17 -13.25 12.12
C PRO A 143 67.64 -13.43 11.66
N ALA A 144 68.43 -12.36 11.73
CA ALA A 144 69.87 -12.43 11.51
C ALA A 144 70.63 -13.01 12.73
N THR A 145 71.59 -13.91 12.49
CA THR A 145 72.37 -14.58 13.53
C THR A 145 73.77 -13.95 13.74
N ALA A 146 74.23 -14.01 15.00
CA ALA A 146 75.62 -13.86 15.47
C ALA A 146 76.34 -12.48 15.43
N ARG A 147 76.42 -11.87 16.63
CA ARG A 147 77.59 -11.18 17.25
C ARG A 147 78.40 -10.14 16.44
N GLN A 148 78.37 -8.87 16.88
CA GLN A 148 79.48 -8.20 17.62
C GLN A 148 79.03 -6.82 18.22
N PRO A 149 79.84 -6.07 19.00
CA PRO A 149 79.33 -5.20 20.09
C PRO A 149 78.95 -3.75 19.70
N ALA A 150 78.39 -3.02 20.67
CA ALA A 150 77.61 -1.79 20.48
C ALA A 150 78.37 -0.46 20.75
N ALA A 151 77.87 0.62 20.14
CA ALA A 151 78.17 2.01 20.52
C ALA A 151 77.01 2.95 20.15
N ALA A 152 76.64 3.86 21.07
CA ALA A 152 75.72 5.00 20.93
C ALA A 152 74.23 4.75 20.51
N PRO A 153 73.28 5.61 20.93
CA PRO A 153 71.88 5.52 20.54
C PRO A 153 71.55 6.21 19.20
N GLU A 154 70.39 5.87 18.64
CA GLU A 154 69.71 6.52 17.49
C GLU A 154 70.27 6.33 16.07
N ASP A 155 70.52 5.08 15.64
CA ASP A 155 70.08 4.68 14.29
C ASP A 155 69.62 3.22 14.24
N ARG A 156 68.55 2.94 13.48
CA ARG A 156 68.15 1.55 13.15
C ARG A 156 68.91 1.14 11.88
N PRO A 157 69.80 0.13 11.92
CA PRO A 157 70.53 -0.29 10.73
C PRO A 157 69.53 -0.82 9.68
N GLY A 158 69.50 -0.18 8.50
CA GLY A 158 68.68 -0.57 7.35
C GLY A 158 67.59 0.43 6.94
N ALA A 159 67.17 1.35 7.82
CA ALA A 159 66.14 2.34 7.47
C ALA A 159 66.75 3.61 6.88
N ARG A 160 66.75 3.76 5.54
CA ARG A 160 67.12 5.05 4.91
C ARG A 160 66.18 6.16 5.39
N ARG A 161 66.72 7.17 6.07
CA ARG A 161 65.99 8.41 6.38
C ARG A 161 65.75 9.20 5.09
N LEU A 162 64.67 10.00 4.99
CA LEU A 162 64.25 10.62 3.71
C LEU A 162 65.34 11.54 3.11
N ASP A 163 66.11 12.20 3.98
CA ASP A 163 67.29 12.99 3.63
C ASP A 163 68.45 12.17 3.03
N GLN A 164 68.61 10.91 3.45
CA GLN A 164 69.61 9.98 2.88
C GLN A 164 69.20 9.45 1.49
N ALA A 165 67.89 9.43 1.18
CA ALA A 165 67.43 9.14 -0.18
C ALA A 165 67.77 10.28 -1.15
N CYS A 166 67.67 11.54 -0.70
CA CYS A 166 68.02 12.73 -1.48
C CYS A 166 69.51 12.77 -1.83
N THR A 167 70.40 12.56 -0.86
CA THR A 167 71.85 12.54 -1.09
C THR A 167 72.30 11.35 -1.95
N GLY A 168 71.54 10.26 -1.98
CA GLY A 168 71.74 9.15 -2.91
C GLY A 168 71.48 9.49 -4.39
N CYS A 169 70.69 10.53 -4.68
CA CYS A 169 70.31 10.92 -6.06
C CYS A 169 71.07 12.16 -6.56
N HIS A 170 71.38 13.12 -5.67
CA HIS A 170 72.03 14.40 -6.01
C HIS A 170 73.46 14.54 -5.48
N GLY A 171 73.92 13.58 -4.66
CA GLY A 171 75.18 13.64 -3.91
C GLY A 171 75.09 14.49 -2.63
N PRO A 172 76.10 14.41 -1.75
CA PRO A 172 76.17 15.24 -0.55
C PRO A 172 76.64 16.66 -0.91
N HIS A 173 75.77 17.66 -0.75
CA HIS A 173 76.14 19.08 -0.82
C HIS A 173 75.64 19.83 0.42
N GLY A 174 76.39 20.86 0.82
CA GLY A 174 76.01 21.76 1.91
C GLY A 174 75.46 23.09 1.40
N SER A 175 74.64 23.77 2.20
CA SER A 175 74.28 25.14 1.89
C SER A 175 75.53 26.03 1.89
N THR A 176 75.64 26.89 0.89
CA THR A 176 76.70 27.90 0.75
C THR A 176 76.72 28.92 1.90
N ARG A 177 75.60 29.04 2.63
CA ARG A 177 75.48 29.90 3.82
C ARG A 177 76.08 29.22 5.05
N ALA A 178 77.14 29.80 5.61
CA ALA A 178 77.91 29.20 6.71
C ALA A 178 77.05 28.68 7.89
N ARG A 179 76.00 29.40 8.31
CA ARG A 179 75.10 28.96 9.39
C ARG A 179 74.18 27.80 9.00
N HIS A 180 73.61 27.80 7.79
CA HIS A 180 72.82 26.66 7.30
C HIS A 180 73.72 25.43 7.04
N GLY A 181 74.96 25.63 6.58
CA GLY A 181 75.97 24.58 6.50
C GLY A 181 76.37 23.99 7.86
N GLN A 182 76.46 24.82 8.91
CA GLN A 182 76.67 24.34 10.29
C GLN A 182 75.48 23.51 10.81
N LEU A 183 74.24 23.97 10.59
CA LEU A 183 73.03 23.25 11.02
C LEU A 183 72.82 21.93 10.26
N LEU A 184 73.21 21.88 8.98
CA LEU A 184 73.23 20.63 8.21
C LEU A 184 74.30 19.67 8.73
N ALA A 185 75.50 20.17 9.05
CA ALA A 185 76.59 19.37 9.58
C ALA A 185 76.31 18.80 10.99
N SER A 186 75.45 19.45 11.78
CA SER A 186 74.94 18.91 13.05
C SER A 186 73.64 18.10 12.93
N GLY A 187 73.10 17.91 11.71
CA GLY A 187 71.84 17.20 11.46
C GLY A 187 70.56 17.91 11.92
N ALA A 188 70.68 19.15 12.42
CA ALA A 188 69.58 20.00 12.88
C ALA A 188 68.77 20.62 11.71
N LEU A 189 69.37 20.71 10.53
CA LEU A 189 68.71 21.06 9.26
C LEU A 189 68.92 19.91 8.25
N ARG A 190 67.94 19.67 7.37
CA ARG A 190 67.99 18.58 6.37
C ARG A 190 67.51 19.07 5.01
N CYS A 191 67.94 18.44 3.91
CA CYS A 191 67.53 18.84 2.56
C CYS A 191 66.00 18.83 2.37
N ALA A 192 65.32 17.83 2.94
CA ALA A 192 63.85 17.71 2.91
C ALA A 192 63.11 18.80 3.72
N THR A 193 63.79 19.54 4.60
CA THR A 193 63.22 20.72 5.29
C THR A 193 62.99 21.87 4.29
N CYS A 194 63.92 22.06 3.36
CA CYS A 194 63.85 23.10 2.34
C CYS A 194 63.13 22.64 1.06
N HIS A 195 63.24 21.36 0.68
CA HIS A 195 62.71 20.79 -0.57
C HIS A 195 61.67 19.68 -0.31
N PRO A 196 60.42 20.00 0.05
CA PRO A 196 59.39 19.03 0.38
C PRO A 196 58.65 18.49 -0.87
N ILE A 197 59.18 17.39 -1.41
CA ILE A 197 58.81 16.69 -2.68
C ILE A 197 57.30 16.64 -3.00
N HIS A 198 56.42 16.44 -2.01
CA HIS A 198 54.97 16.27 -2.24
C HIS A 198 54.11 17.52 -1.97
N ARG A 199 54.65 18.61 -1.40
CA ARG A 199 53.84 19.74 -0.91
C ARG A 199 54.27 21.12 -1.41
N ALA A 200 55.56 21.38 -1.58
CA ALA A 200 56.04 22.67 -2.06
C ALA A 200 57.32 22.57 -2.90
N ASP A 201 57.65 21.39 -3.44
CA ASP A 201 58.71 21.23 -4.44
C ASP A 201 58.31 21.86 -5.78
N GLN A 202 58.57 23.16 -5.86
CA GLN A 202 58.44 23.95 -7.08
C GLN A 202 59.82 24.25 -7.67
N GLY A 203 59.83 24.66 -8.93
CA GLY A 203 61.06 25.12 -9.57
C GLY A 203 60.82 25.64 -10.98
N VAL A 204 61.91 25.89 -11.69
CA VAL A 204 61.93 26.11 -13.14
C VAL A 204 62.97 25.19 -13.77
N VAL A 205 62.61 24.56 -14.89
CA VAL A 205 63.55 23.82 -15.74
C VAL A 205 63.85 24.64 -16.98
N PHE A 206 65.13 24.92 -17.20
CA PHE A 206 65.68 25.48 -18.42
C PHE A 206 66.32 24.34 -19.24
N ALA A 207 65.97 24.23 -20.52
CA ALA A 207 66.54 23.23 -21.42
C ALA A 207 67.00 23.90 -22.73
N PRO A 208 68.14 23.49 -23.32
CA PRO A 208 68.62 24.05 -24.58
C PRO A 208 67.55 24.02 -25.67
N GLY A 209 67.34 25.16 -26.34
CA GLY A 209 66.36 25.30 -27.41
C GLY A 209 64.88 25.21 -27.02
N LYS A 210 64.52 25.28 -25.72
CA LYS A 210 63.13 25.18 -25.25
C LYS A 210 62.75 26.34 -24.31
N PRO A 211 61.46 26.74 -24.27
CA PRO A 211 60.96 27.71 -23.29
C PRO A 211 61.14 27.19 -21.85
N PRO A 212 61.27 28.08 -20.84
CA PRO A 212 61.34 27.69 -19.44
C PRO A 212 60.03 27.05 -18.95
N LEU A 213 60.14 25.99 -18.16
CA LEU A 213 58.99 25.29 -17.56
C LEU A 213 58.98 25.47 -16.04
N ARG A 214 58.04 26.26 -15.52
CA ARG A 214 57.74 26.30 -14.07
C ARG A 214 56.99 25.03 -13.69
N PHE A 215 57.29 24.45 -12.53
CA PHE A 215 56.63 23.23 -12.05
C PHE A 215 56.25 23.28 -10.56
N ALA A 216 55.37 22.36 -10.19
CA ALA A 216 55.02 21.91 -8.84
C ALA A 216 54.75 20.38 -8.88
N PRO A 217 54.43 19.70 -7.77
CA PRO A 217 54.05 18.29 -7.80
C PRO A 217 52.80 18.08 -8.67
N GLY A 218 52.91 17.21 -9.68
CA GLY A 218 51.83 16.94 -10.64
C GLY A 218 51.38 18.09 -11.54
N ALA A 219 52.10 19.22 -11.61
CA ALA A 219 51.70 20.38 -12.42
C ALA A 219 52.89 21.11 -13.06
N GLN A 220 52.67 21.67 -14.26
CA GLN A 220 53.67 22.44 -15.01
C GLN A 220 53.01 23.59 -15.78
N VAL A 221 53.76 24.70 -15.95
CA VAL A 221 53.37 25.89 -16.72
C VAL A 221 54.55 26.29 -17.59
N GLU A 222 54.33 26.40 -18.90
CA GLU A 222 55.33 26.92 -19.83
C GLU A 222 55.34 28.45 -19.79
N LEU A 223 56.54 29.04 -19.79
CA LEU A 223 56.74 30.49 -19.77
C LEU A 223 57.21 31.03 -21.13
N PRO A 224 56.94 32.31 -21.44
CA PRO A 224 57.69 33.04 -22.44
C PRO A 224 59.20 32.93 -22.21
N ALA A 225 59.99 32.95 -23.29
CA ALA A 225 61.44 32.77 -23.18
C ALA A 225 62.11 33.92 -22.41
N THR A 226 62.82 33.59 -21.34
CA THR A 226 63.68 34.50 -20.55
C THR A 226 64.89 34.96 -21.36
N ALA A 227 65.73 35.86 -20.80
CA ALA A 227 66.99 36.24 -21.44
C ALA A 227 68.04 35.08 -21.48
N PHE A 228 68.04 34.21 -20.47
CA PHE A 228 69.01 33.12 -20.34
C PHE A 228 68.84 32.03 -21.41
N ARG A 229 69.95 31.60 -22.02
CA ARG A 229 70.02 30.51 -23.01
C ARG A 229 71.00 29.45 -22.51
N PRO A 230 70.54 28.38 -21.83
CA PRO A 230 71.43 27.39 -21.25
C PRO A 230 72.15 26.57 -22.32
N SER A 231 73.45 26.34 -22.12
CA SER A 231 74.25 25.38 -22.89
C SER A 231 73.95 23.92 -22.51
N GLN A 232 73.49 23.67 -21.28
CA GLN A 232 73.14 22.34 -20.74
C GLN A 232 71.86 22.42 -19.88
N PRO A 233 71.05 21.35 -19.77
CA PRO A 233 69.82 21.37 -18.97
C PRO A 233 70.07 21.71 -17.50
N ALA A 234 69.33 22.70 -16.99
CA ALA A 234 69.43 23.19 -15.61
C ALA A 234 68.06 23.28 -14.95
N THR A 235 68.00 22.96 -13.66
CA THR A 235 66.80 23.02 -12.81
C THR A 235 67.10 23.93 -11.62
N VAL A 236 66.38 25.04 -11.48
CA VAL A 236 66.48 25.89 -10.29
C VAL A 236 65.30 25.60 -9.37
N ALA A 237 65.60 25.14 -8.15
CA ALA A 237 64.59 24.71 -7.19
C ALA A 237 64.03 25.92 -6.41
N ILE A 238 62.73 26.16 -6.55
CA ILE A 238 62.04 27.34 -6.01
C ILE A 238 61.36 26.97 -4.70
N VAL A 239 62.05 27.23 -3.59
CA VAL A 239 61.51 27.01 -2.24
C VAL A 239 60.53 28.11 -1.84
N THR A 240 59.52 27.74 -1.07
CA THR A 240 58.47 28.65 -0.54
C THR A 240 58.84 29.19 0.84
N ALA A 241 58.43 30.42 1.17
CA ALA A 241 58.78 31.10 2.42
C ALA A 241 58.43 30.29 3.69
N GLY A 242 57.33 29.54 3.68
CA GLY A 242 56.95 28.64 4.78
C GLY A 242 57.97 27.53 5.09
N SER A 243 58.84 27.17 4.13
CA SER A 243 59.97 26.25 4.36
C SER A 243 61.12 26.90 5.16
N CYS A 244 61.16 28.24 5.21
CA CYS A 244 62.14 28.99 6.02
C CYS A 244 61.62 29.34 7.42
N ALA A 245 60.30 29.45 7.60
CA ALA A 245 59.65 29.80 8.87
C ALA A 245 60.12 29.01 10.11
N PRO A 246 60.46 27.70 10.05
CA PRO A 246 60.97 26.96 11.20
C PRO A 246 62.34 27.42 11.72
N CYS A 247 63.05 28.29 10.99
CA CYS A 247 64.40 28.76 11.35
C CYS A 247 64.59 30.29 11.19
N HIS A 248 63.56 31.02 10.77
CA HIS A 248 63.63 32.44 10.41
C HIS A 248 62.32 33.17 10.74
N ASP A 249 62.43 34.40 11.22
CA ASP A 249 61.27 35.29 11.33
C ASP A 249 61.04 35.96 9.96
N LEU A 250 60.00 35.51 9.26
CA LEU A 250 59.62 36.02 7.93
C LEU A 250 59.11 37.47 7.94
N GLY A 251 58.79 38.03 9.12
CA GLY A 251 58.34 39.40 9.33
C GLY A 251 59.44 40.37 9.79
N ALA A 252 60.52 39.88 10.42
CA ALA A 252 61.58 40.73 10.96
C ALA A 252 62.48 41.33 9.85
N PRO A 253 62.54 42.67 9.67
CA PRO A 253 63.35 43.30 8.61
C PRO A 253 64.87 43.13 8.76
N ARG A 254 65.32 42.61 9.91
CA ARG A 254 66.74 42.31 10.20
C ARG A 254 67.08 40.82 10.07
N ASP A 255 66.10 39.94 9.88
CA ASP A 255 66.38 38.53 9.59
C ASP A 255 67.02 38.43 8.18
N PRO A 256 68.12 37.66 8.00
CA PRO A 256 68.73 37.43 6.68
C PRO A 256 67.74 36.95 5.59
N VAL A 257 66.64 36.28 5.95
CA VAL A 257 65.61 35.83 5.00
C VAL A 257 64.91 37.01 4.30
N ALA A 258 64.80 38.17 4.95
CA ALA A 258 64.10 39.34 4.40
C ALA A 258 64.71 39.82 3.07
N ARG A 259 66.02 39.61 2.87
CA ARG A 259 66.75 39.93 1.61
C ARG A 259 66.42 38.97 0.46
N CYS A 260 65.80 37.82 0.76
CA CYS A 260 65.43 36.78 -0.20
C CYS A 260 63.91 36.74 -0.47
N LEU A 261 63.16 37.74 -0.01
CA LEU A 261 61.70 37.77 -0.09
C LEU A 261 61.26 39.00 -0.89
N VAL A 262 60.60 38.80 -2.03
CA VAL A 262 60.10 39.91 -2.84
C VAL A 262 58.97 40.63 -2.08
N ALA A 263 59.14 41.93 -1.84
CA ALA A 263 58.16 42.75 -1.12
C ALA A 263 56.79 42.77 -1.83
N ALA A 264 56.79 42.95 -3.16
CA ALA A 264 55.58 42.94 -3.99
C ALA A 264 54.80 41.60 -3.96
N GLN A 265 55.41 40.50 -3.47
CA GLN A 265 54.79 39.19 -3.36
C GLN A 265 54.28 38.87 -1.94
N ALA A 266 54.31 39.83 -1.00
CA ALA A 266 53.96 39.59 0.41
C ALA A 266 52.54 39.00 0.61
N ALA A 267 51.59 39.31 -0.28
CA ALA A 267 50.22 38.77 -0.24
C ALA A 267 50.12 37.25 -0.45
N LEU A 268 51.19 36.58 -0.90
CA LEU A 268 51.25 35.11 -1.04
C LEU A 268 51.59 34.39 0.28
N GLY A 269 51.94 35.12 1.35
CA GLY A 269 52.29 34.55 2.65
C GLY A 269 53.40 33.49 2.55
N ASP A 270 53.15 32.33 3.15
CA ASP A 270 54.09 31.19 3.15
C ASP A 270 54.37 30.62 1.75
N ALA A 271 53.45 30.79 0.79
CA ALA A 271 53.62 30.29 -0.58
C ALA A 271 54.52 31.18 -1.45
N ARG A 272 54.95 32.35 -0.95
CA ARG A 272 55.86 33.28 -1.63
C ARG A 272 57.20 32.60 -1.98
N PRO A 273 57.69 32.68 -3.23
CA PRO A 273 58.98 32.12 -3.61
C PRO A 273 60.16 32.93 -3.03
N VAL A 274 61.24 32.25 -2.62
CA VAL A 274 62.38 32.82 -1.87
C VAL A 274 63.63 32.99 -2.76
N THR A 275 63.86 34.16 -3.34
CA THR A 275 64.79 34.47 -4.46
C THR A 275 66.27 34.08 -4.33
N CYS A 276 66.66 33.50 -3.21
CA CYS A 276 67.96 32.91 -2.92
C CYS A 276 67.90 31.38 -3.07
N PHE A 277 67.70 30.91 -4.31
CA PHE A 277 67.61 29.50 -4.69
C PHE A 277 68.98 28.87 -4.97
N ASP A 278 69.03 27.55 -5.11
CA ASP A 278 70.17 26.81 -5.68
C ASP A 278 69.80 26.18 -7.03
N GLU A 279 70.81 26.07 -7.91
CA GLU A 279 70.68 25.39 -9.21
C GLU A 279 71.22 23.97 -9.16
N HIS A 280 70.60 23.07 -9.93
CA HIS A 280 70.90 21.65 -9.97
C HIS A 280 70.76 21.10 -11.39
N ARG A 281 71.39 19.96 -11.64
CA ARG A 281 71.13 19.13 -12.83
C ARG A 281 70.10 18.04 -12.50
N PRO A 282 69.31 17.53 -13.47
CA PRO A 282 68.20 16.61 -13.19
C PRO A 282 68.57 15.32 -12.45
N ALA A 283 69.80 14.84 -12.60
CA ALA A 283 70.43 13.77 -11.80
C ALA A 283 71.96 13.88 -11.92
N LEU A 284 72.71 13.16 -11.09
CA LEU A 284 74.13 12.90 -11.35
C LEU A 284 74.29 11.81 -12.43
N PRO A 285 75.26 11.90 -13.35
CA PRO A 285 75.59 10.80 -14.26
C PRO A 285 76.12 9.58 -13.50
N GLU A 286 75.79 8.38 -13.96
CA GLU A 286 76.26 7.11 -13.35
C GLU A 286 77.79 6.99 -13.30
N ALA A 287 78.49 7.67 -14.23
CA ALA A 287 79.95 7.76 -14.27
C ALA A 287 80.59 8.58 -13.13
N ALA A 288 79.82 9.16 -12.20
CA ALA A 288 80.33 9.86 -11.01
C ALA A 288 80.84 8.92 -9.89
N GLY A 289 81.01 7.62 -10.17
CA GLY A 289 81.50 6.63 -9.21
C GLY A 289 83.01 6.66 -9.05
N GLY A 290 83.53 7.30 -7.99
CA GLY A 290 84.94 7.12 -7.60
C GLY A 290 85.68 8.28 -6.93
N ALA A 291 85.05 9.03 -6.02
CA ALA A 291 85.77 10.04 -5.21
C ALA A 291 85.19 10.17 -3.79
N ARG A 292 85.41 9.15 -2.95
CA ARG A 292 85.27 9.26 -1.49
C ARG A 292 86.63 9.59 -0.86
N ASP A 293 87.13 10.80 -1.13
CA ASP A 293 88.10 11.54 -0.30
C ASP A 293 88.39 12.89 -0.97
N GLY A 294 88.58 13.96 -0.17
CA GLY A 294 88.87 15.31 -0.67
C GLY A 294 87.74 16.34 -0.48
N PRO A 295 88.07 17.65 -0.43
CA PRO A 295 87.15 18.67 0.08
C PRO A 295 86.13 19.18 -0.95
N ARG A 296 84.83 18.95 -0.66
CA ARG A 296 83.60 19.72 -1.01
C ARG A 296 83.30 20.14 -2.46
N ASP A 297 84.25 20.12 -3.39
CA ASP A 297 84.12 20.75 -4.69
C ASP A 297 83.54 19.84 -5.79
N GLY A 298 83.83 18.54 -5.77
CA GLY A 298 83.58 17.64 -6.91
C GLY A 298 82.13 17.60 -7.38
N VAL A 299 81.20 17.24 -6.48
CA VAL A 299 79.77 17.19 -6.78
C VAL A 299 79.19 18.59 -7.02
N CYS A 300 79.59 19.58 -6.22
CA CYS A 300 79.08 20.95 -6.32
C CYS A 300 79.46 21.61 -7.66
N ARG A 301 80.72 21.50 -8.09
CA ARG A 301 81.21 21.98 -9.40
C ARG A 301 80.61 21.19 -10.58
N GLY A 302 80.13 19.96 -10.34
CA GLY A 302 79.38 19.17 -11.33
C GLY A 302 77.89 19.49 -11.41
N GLN A 303 77.27 19.98 -10.33
CA GLN A 303 75.87 20.42 -10.25
C GLN A 303 75.66 21.86 -10.75
N HIS A 304 76.68 22.71 -10.59
CA HIS A 304 76.62 24.14 -10.89
C HIS A 304 77.44 24.52 -12.13
N THR A 305 77.01 25.53 -12.85
CA THR A 305 77.63 26.05 -14.08
C THR A 305 78.32 27.39 -13.85
N GLU A 306 79.18 27.81 -14.78
CA GLU A 306 79.79 29.15 -14.76
C GLU A 306 78.71 30.24 -14.94
N ASP A 307 77.66 29.94 -15.72
CA ASP A 307 76.49 30.80 -15.94
C ASP A 307 75.49 30.86 -14.77
N ARG A 308 75.80 30.30 -13.58
CA ARG A 308 74.88 30.19 -12.42
C ARG A 308 74.13 31.47 -12.07
N ALA A 309 74.80 32.61 -12.17
CA ALA A 309 74.17 33.92 -11.91
C ALA A 309 73.02 34.21 -12.89
N LEU A 310 73.21 33.91 -14.19
CA LEU A 310 72.20 34.10 -15.23
C LEU A 310 71.03 33.13 -15.09
N ALA A 311 71.31 31.87 -14.71
CA ALA A 311 70.27 30.90 -14.38
C ALA A 311 69.44 31.33 -13.16
N TRP A 312 70.09 31.91 -12.15
CA TRP A 312 69.43 32.47 -10.96
C TRP A 312 68.58 33.70 -11.27
N ASP A 313 69.04 34.63 -12.10
CA ASP A 313 68.23 35.79 -12.50
C ASP A 313 67.05 35.39 -13.39
N ALA A 314 67.24 34.50 -14.36
CA ALA A 314 66.12 33.94 -15.13
C ALA A 314 65.13 33.15 -14.24
N ALA A 315 65.59 32.53 -13.14
CA ALA A 315 64.71 31.90 -12.16
C ALA A 315 63.96 32.92 -11.30
N ARG A 316 64.57 34.07 -10.98
CA ARG A 316 63.88 35.22 -10.36
C ARG A 316 62.81 35.80 -11.28
N GLU A 317 63.10 35.98 -12.58
CA GLU A 317 62.10 36.36 -13.58
C GLU A 317 60.94 35.36 -13.64
N ALA A 318 61.25 34.05 -13.74
CA ALA A 318 60.25 32.99 -13.79
C ALA A 318 59.38 32.90 -12.51
N ALA A 319 59.96 33.18 -11.34
CA ALA A 319 59.27 33.27 -10.06
C ALA A 319 58.52 34.60 -9.85
N ALA A 320 58.84 35.66 -10.60
CA ALA A 320 58.07 36.90 -10.63
C ALA A 320 56.85 36.74 -11.55
N ALA A 321 57.02 36.14 -12.73
CA ALA A 321 55.97 35.94 -13.72
C ALA A 321 54.92 34.90 -13.30
N VAL A 322 55.34 33.76 -12.71
CA VAL A 322 54.45 32.76 -12.13
C VAL A 322 54.92 32.41 -10.71
N PRO A 323 54.46 33.16 -9.69
CA PRO A 323 54.93 33.00 -8.31
C PRO A 323 54.58 31.66 -7.67
N VAL A 324 53.38 31.15 -7.96
CA VAL A 324 52.90 29.85 -7.46
C VAL A 324 52.37 29.04 -8.64
N VAL A 325 52.91 27.84 -8.86
CA VAL A 325 52.24 26.83 -9.67
C VAL A 325 51.32 26.04 -8.76
N ALA A 326 50.02 26.07 -9.02
CA ALA A 326 49.06 25.28 -8.26
C ALA A 326 49.37 23.79 -8.42
N ALA A 327 49.72 23.12 -7.32
CA ALA A 327 50.00 21.69 -7.33
C ALA A 327 48.79 20.90 -7.87
N GLY A 328 49.06 19.91 -8.71
CA GLY A 328 48.03 19.19 -9.44
C GLY A 328 47.21 18.30 -8.51
N ALA A 329 46.06 18.80 -8.04
CA ALA A 329 44.97 17.94 -7.57
C ALA A 329 44.65 16.97 -8.72
N ALA A 330 45.04 15.70 -8.54
CA ALA A 330 45.46 14.80 -9.62
C ALA A 330 44.67 14.99 -10.93
N ALA A 331 45.37 15.39 -11.99
CA ALA A 331 44.77 15.75 -13.27
C ALA A 331 43.72 14.71 -13.66
N ARG A 332 42.46 15.15 -13.80
CA ARG A 332 41.31 14.27 -14.06
C ARG A 332 41.38 13.71 -15.48
N GLY A 333 42.22 12.71 -15.66
CA GLY A 333 42.04 11.71 -16.71
C GLY A 333 40.66 11.06 -16.59
N PRO A 334 40.24 10.28 -17.59
CA PRO A 334 38.98 9.52 -17.50
C PRO A 334 38.98 8.71 -16.20
N LEU A 335 37.86 8.76 -15.47
CA LEU A 335 37.64 8.01 -14.21
C LEU A 335 38.26 6.62 -14.33
N ASP A 336 39.14 6.27 -13.39
CA ASP A 336 39.82 4.97 -13.40
C ASP A 336 38.79 3.87 -13.67
N ARG A 337 39.08 3.02 -14.66
CA ARG A 337 38.22 1.89 -15.03
C ARG A 337 37.87 1.05 -13.81
N ARG A 338 38.77 0.95 -12.81
CA ARG A 338 38.52 0.29 -11.52
C ARG A 338 37.43 1.00 -10.71
N ALA A 339 37.45 2.34 -10.62
CA ALA A 339 36.42 3.12 -9.95
C ALA A 339 35.04 3.00 -10.62
N LEU A 340 34.99 3.00 -11.95
CA LEU A 340 33.74 2.74 -12.69
C LEU A 340 33.21 1.31 -12.46
N LEU A 341 34.10 0.31 -12.34
CA LEU A 341 33.72 -1.07 -12.01
C LEU A 341 33.15 -1.20 -10.58
N TRP A 342 33.72 -0.52 -9.58
CA TRP A 342 33.19 -0.54 -8.21
C TRP A 342 31.79 0.08 -8.12
N ILE A 343 31.58 1.22 -8.78
CA ILE A 343 30.27 1.89 -8.88
C ILE A 343 29.26 0.98 -9.60
N GLY A 344 29.66 0.36 -10.72
CA GLY A 344 28.84 -0.59 -11.46
C GLY A 344 28.42 -1.80 -10.63
N ALA A 345 29.35 -2.40 -9.88
CA ALA A 345 29.08 -3.54 -9.01
C ALA A 345 28.11 -3.19 -7.87
N GLY A 346 28.31 -2.04 -7.20
CA GLY A 346 27.41 -1.57 -6.15
C GLY A 346 25.98 -1.28 -6.66
N LEU A 347 25.86 -0.66 -7.83
CA LEU A 347 24.57 -0.40 -8.47
C LEU A 347 23.86 -1.71 -8.91
N ALA A 348 24.61 -2.67 -9.47
CA ALA A 348 24.08 -3.96 -9.85
C ALA A 348 23.57 -4.76 -8.64
N ALA A 349 24.32 -4.78 -7.54
CA ALA A 349 23.90 -5.40 -6.29
C ALA A 349 22.62 -4.76 -5.72
N ALA A 350 22.57 -3.44 -5.64
CA ALA A 350 21.37 -2.71 -5.20
C ALA A 350 20.15 -2.99 -6.08
N ALA A 351 20.32 -3.03 -7.41
CA ALA A 351 19.25 -3.33 -8.36
C ALA A 351 18.72 -4.77 -8.18
N LEU A 352 19.62 -5.76 -8.03
CA LEU A 352 19.25 -7.16 -7.79
C LEU A 352 18.53 -7.34 -6.45
N THR A 353 19.00 -6.70 -5.37
CA THR A 353 18.32 -6.73 -4.07
C THR A 353 16.93 -6.08 -4.14
N LEU A 354 16.80 -4.94 -4.81
CA LEU A 354 15.51 -4.25 -4.98
C LEU A 354 14.52 -5.06 -5.82
N ALA A 355 15.00 -5.69 -6.89
CA ALA A 355 14.22 -6.63 -7.72
C ALA A 355 13.80 -7.87 -6.92
N GLY A 356 14.71 -8.46 -6.15
CA GLY A 356 14.44 -9.60 -5.27
C GLY A 356 13.41 -9.30 -4.19
N VAL A 357 13.49 -8.14 -3.52
CA VAL A 357 12.51 -7.70 -2.53
C VAL A 357 11.14 -7.44 -3.16
N ARG A 358 11.08 -6.77 -4.32
CA ARG A 358 9.81 -6.49 -5.01
C ARG A 358 9.19 -7.75 -5.61
N GLY A 359 9.99 -8.63 -6.21
CA GLY A 359 9.57 -9.95 -6.69
C GLY A 359 9.09 -10.85 -5.54
N GLY A 360 9.83 -10.89 -4.44
CA GLY A 360 9.44 -11.59 -3.20
C GLY A 360 8.15 -11.05 -2.60
N HIS A 361 7.94 -9.73 -2.60
CA HIS A 361 6.68 -9.12 -2.16
C HIS A 361 5.52 -9.44 -3.12
N ALA A 362 5.74 -9.41 -4.43
CA ALA A 362 4.75 -9.79 -5.43
C ALA A 362 4.38 -11.29 -5.33
N LEU A 363 5.35 -12.17 -5.09
CA LEU A 363 5.15 -13.60 -4.86
C LEU A 363 4.42 -13.86 -3.54
N ARG A 364 4.80 -13.19 -2.44
CA ARG A 364 4.09 -13.25 -1.15
C ARG A 364 2.66 -12.72 -1.27
N ALA A 365 2.42 -11.63 -1.99
CA ALA A 365 1.07 -11.10 -2.25
C ALA A 365 0.25 -12.05 -3.14
N ARG A 366 0.85 -12.68 -4.16
CA ARG A 366 0.20 -13.72 -4.97
C ARG A 366 -0.13 -14.97 -4.15
N ARG A 367 0.77 -15.43 -3.28
CA ARG A 367 0.55 -16.55 -2.35
C ARG A 367 -0.52 -16.20 -1.31
N ALA A 368 -0.50 -15.01 -0.72
CA ALA A 368 -1.51 -14.55 0.24
C ALA A 368 -2.90 -14.44 -0.41
N ARG A 369 -3.01 -13.91 -1.65
CA ARG A 369 -4.27 -13.93 -2.41
C ARG A 369 -4.74 -15.37 -2.68
N ARG A 370 -3.86 -16.26 -3.12
CA ARG A 370 -4.16 -17.69 -3.30
C ARG A 370 -4.51 -18.44 -2.01
N ALA A 371 -4.06 -17.98 -0.84
CA ALA A 371 -4.40 -18.56 0.46
C ALA A 371 -5.70 -17.97 1.04
N ALA A 372 -6.01 -16.71 0.74
CA ALA A 372 -7.30 -16.08 1.07
C ALA A 372 -8.44 -16.59 0.17
N GLN A 373 -8.17 -17.02 -1.07
CA GLN A 373 -9.18 -17.57 -1.97
C GLN A 373 -9.91 -18.79 -1.39
N PRO A 374 -9.25 -19.86 -0.87
CA PRO A 374 -9.94 -20.97 -0.20
C PRO A 374 -10.86 -20.54 0.95
N ALA A 375 -10.46 -19.57 1.76
CA ALA A 375 -11.29 -19.06 2.86
C ALA A 375 -12.50 -18.26 2.37
N ALA A 376 -12.33 -17.45 1.31
CA ALA A 376 -13.43 -16.78 0.64
C ALA A 376 -14.39 -17.78 -0.02
N ASP A 377 -13.86 -18.70 -0.83
CA ASP A 377 -14.59 -19.76 -1.54
C ASP A 377 -15.32 -20.73 -0.57
N ALA A 378 -14.85 -20.87 0.67
CA ALA A 378 -15.58 -21.60 1.72
C ALA A 378 -16.78 -20.80 2.26
N ALA A 379 -16.63 -19.49 2.44
CA ALA A 379 -17.67 -18.61 2.97
C ALA A 379 -18.78 -18.24 1.96
N LEU A 380 -18.61 -18.56 0.66
CA LEU A 380 -19.68 -18.45 -0.35
C LEU A 380 -20.61 -19.65 -0.41
N ARG A 381 -20.25 -20.78 0.23
CA ARG A 381 -20.99 -22.03 0.15
C ARG A 381 -22.19 -21.99 1.09
N PRO A 382 -23.42 -22.23 0.61
CA PRO A 382 -24.57 -22.34 1.50
C PRO A 382 -24.41 -23.58 2.41
N PRO A 383 -24.48 -23.44 3.74
CA PRO A 383 -24.35 -24.58 4.63
C PRO A 383 -25.57 -25.50 4.46
N ALA A 384 -25.33 -26.78 4.18
CA ALA A 384 -26.39 -27.80 4.00
C ALA A 384 -27.13 -28.16 5.30
N ARG A 385 -26.58 -27.78 6.46
CA ARG A 385 -27.09 -28.05 7.81
C ARG A 385 -27.17 -26.75 8.62
N ALA A 386 -28.17 -26.67 9.50
CA ALA A 386 -28.34 -25.61 10.48
C ALA A 386 -27.11 -25.59 11.39
N ARG A 387 -26.41 -24.46 11.40
CA ARG A 387 -25.12 -24.29 12.05
C ARG A 387 -25.30 -23.39 13.26
N LEU A 388 -25.36 -24.00 14.44
CA LEU A 388 -25.49 -23.27 15.70
C LEU A 388 -24.10 -23.08 16.33
N PRO A 389 -23.82 -21.93 16.96
CA PRO A 389 -22.63 -21.77 17.79
C PRO A 389 -22.73 -22.72 18.99
N ARG A 390 -21.70 -23.52 19.22
CA ARG A 390 -21.45 -24.13 20.52
C ARG A 390 -20.34 -23.34 21.21
N ILE A 391 -20.52 -23.05 22.49
CA ILE A 391 -19.58 -22.23 23.27
C ILE A 391 -19.14 -23.05 24.47
N ASP A 392 -17.84 -23.20 24.64
CA ASP A 392 -17.24 -23.75 25.85
C ASP A 392 -17.18 -22.65 26.92
N PRO A 393 -17.95 -22.74 28.02
CA PRO A 393 -17.96 -21.72 29.06
C PRO A 393 -16.65 -21.70 29.88
N THR A 394 -15.87 -22.79 29.87
CA THR A 394 -14.66 -22.91 30.69
C THR A 394 -13.47 -22.16 30.11
N THR A 395 -13.37 -22.07 28.78
CA THR A 395 -12.34 -21.27 28.09
C THR A 395 -12.83 -19.90 27.62
N CYS A 396 -14.14 -19.60 27.66
CA CYS A 396 -14.69 -18.35 27.12
C CYS A 396 -14.19 -17.11 27.88
N LEU A 397 -13.51 -16.18 27.17
CA LEU A 397 -12.96 -14.95 27.75
C LEU A 397 -13.99 -13.82 27.97
N GLY A 398 -15.28 -14.03 27.71
CA GLY A 398 -16.31 -12.98 27.79
C GLY A 398 -16.13 -11.78 26.86
N CYS A 399 -15.17 -11.83 25.94
CA CYS A 399 -14.59 -10.66 25.26
C CYS A 399 -15.47 -9.96 24.19
N TYR A 400 -16.78 -10.25 24.13
CA TYR A 400 -17.78 -9.70 23.19
C TYR A 400 -17.50 -9.89 21.67
N ALA A 401 -16.30 -10.27 21.25
CA ALA A 401 -15.89 -10.33 19.84
C ALA A 401 -16.79 -11.22 18.94
N CYS A 402 -17.40 -12.26 19.51
CA CYS A 402 -18.38 -13.11 18.81
C CYS A 402 -19.79 -12.49 18.73
N VAL A 403 -20.19 -11.69 19.73
CA VAL A 403 -21.45 -10.93 19.76
C VAL A 403 -21.39 -9.78 18.74
N ASP A 404 -20.32 -8.98 18.78
CA ASP A 404 -20.06 -7.89 17.82
C ASP A 404 -19.97 -8.40 16.37
N ALA A 405 -19.51 -9.63 16.19
CA ALA A 405 -19.44 -10.29 14.90
C ALA A 405 -20.80 -10.83 14.42
N CYS A 406 -21.80 -11.00 15.30
CA CYS A 406 -23.03 -11.69 14.96
C CYS A 406 -24.01 -10.78 14.20
N PRO A 407 -24.29 -11.01 12.91
CA PRO A 407 -25.05 -10.07 12.08
C PRO A 407 -26.56 -10.05 12.34
N TYR A 408 -27.04 -10.94 13.23
CA TYR A 408 -28.43 -11.11 13.66
C TYR A 408 -28.55 -11.13 15.20
N ASP A 409 -27.48 -10.79 15.92
CA ASP A 409 -27.43 -10.74 17.38
C ASP A 409 -27.98 -12.03 18.07
N VAL A 410 -27.62 -13.20 17.51
CA VAL A 410 -27.89 -14.57 18.02
C VAL A 410 -27.23 -14.81 19.38
N LEU A 411 -26.11 -14.14 19.60
CA LEU A 411 -25.24 -14.29 20.75
C LEU A 411 -25.40 -13.09 21.70
N ALA A 412 -25.27 -13.35 22.99
CA ALA A 412 -25.10 -12.34 24.04
C ALA A 412 -23.88 -12.71 24.91
N VAL A 413 -23.50 -11.84 25.84
CA VAL A 413 -22.64 -12.20 26.97
C VAL A 413 -23.49 -12.10 28.24
N GLU A 414 -23.59 -13.20 28.98
CA GLU A 414 -24.29 -13.29 30.26
C GLU A 414 -23.32 -13.84 31.30
N ARG A 415 -23.28 -13.21 32.50
CA ARG A 415 -22.38 -13.64 33.60
C ARG A 415 -20.92 -13.83 33.14
N TYR A 416 -20.44 -12.92 32.28
CA TYR A 416 -19.11 -12.91 31.64
C TYR A 416 -18.81 -14.05 30.65
N VAL A 417 -19.78 -14.88 30.27
CA VAL A 417 -19.64 -15.95 29.27
C VAL A 417 -20.52 -15.66 28.06
N ALA A 418 -20.05 -15.98 26.85
CA ALA A 418 -20.87 -15.84 25.65
C ALA A 418 -21.93 -16.94 25.58
N VAL A 419 -23.18 -16.61 25.25
CA VAL A 419 -24.32 -17.53 25.22
C VAL A 419 -25.14 -17.39 23.93
N VAL A 420 -25.79 -18.47 23.51
CA VAL A 420 -26.72 -18.48 22.35
C VAL A 420 -28.10 -18.02 22.79
N ALA A 421 -28.26 -16.71 22.97
CA ALA A 421 -29.51 -16.11 23.43
C ALA A 421 -30.69 -16.31 22.47
N ARG A 422 -30.45 -16.49 21.16
CA ARG A 422 -31.49 -16.57 20.11
C ARG A 422 -31.13 -17.55 18.98
N PRO A 423 -31.13 -18.88 19.23
CA PRO A 423 -30.73 -19.88 18.24
C PRO A 423 -31.55 -19.82 16.95
N GLU A 424 -32.85 -19.49 17.04
CA GLU A 424 -33.79 -19.36 15.92
C GLU A 424 -33.50 -18.17 14.98
N ALA A 425 -32.67 -17.21 15.42
CA ALA A 425 -32.17 -16.13 14.57
C ALA A 425 -30.90 -16.53 13.78
N CYS A 426 -30.34 -17.72 14.00
CA CYS A 426 -29.11 -18.14 13.34
C CYS A 426 -29.33 -18.59 11.89
N CYS A 427 -28.60 -17.96 10.96
CA CYS A 427 -28.56 -18.32 9.55
C CYS A 427 -27.36 -19.22 9.17
N GLY A 428 -26.53 -19.62 10.14
CA GLY A 428 -25.39 -20.53 9.93
C GLY A 428 -24.09 -19.89 9.42
N LEU A 429 -23.93 -18.57 9.58
CA LEU A 429 -22.68 -17.86 9.27
C LEU A 429 -21.62 -18.10 10.35
N THR A 430 -20.41 -18.49 9.97
CA THR A 430 -19.28 -18.80 10.87
C THR A 430 -18.53 -17.56 11.39
N LEU A 431 -19.12 -16.36 11.31
CA LEU A 431 -18.49 -15.09 11.69
C LEU A 431 -18.03 -15.03 13.15
N CYS A 432 -18.82 -15.61 14.06
CA CYS A 432 -18.55 -15.64 15.49
C CYS A 432 -17.39 -16.61 15.86
N GLU A 433 -17.24 -17.70 15.12
CA GLU A 433 -16.13 -18.66 15.21
C GLU A 433 -14.84 -18.04 14.66
N GLN A 434 -14.89 -17.43 13.47
CA GLN A 434 -13.79 -16.67 12.87
C GLN A 434 -13.29 -15.48 13.72
N ARG A 435 -14.10 -15.02 14.68
CA ARG A 435 -13.80 -13.90 15.59
C ARG A 435 -13.53 -14.34 17.03
N CYS A 436 -13.58 -15.64 17.33
CA CYS A 436 -13.23 -16.16 18.65
C CYS A 436 -11.69 -16.19 18.79
N PRO A 437 -11.07 -15.39 19.69
CA PRO A 437 -9.61 -15.22 19.71
C PRO A 437 -8.85 -16.45 20.22
N ASN A 438 -9.54 -17.37 20.90
CA ASN A 438 -8.98 -18.55 21.55
C ASN A 438 -9.72 -19.86 21.21
N GLY A 439 -10.69 -19.83 20.29
CA GLY A 439 -11.40 -21.03 19.83
C GLY A 439 -12.54 -21.55 20.72
N SER A 440 -12.88 -20.88 21.83
CA SER A 440 -14.00 -21.25 22.73
C SER A 440 -15.40 -21.26 22.10
N LEU A 441 -15.53 -20.88 20.83
CA LEU A 441 -16.78 -20.94 20.06
C LEU A 441 -16.52 -21.64 18.74
N THR A 442 -17.17 -22.78 18.56
CA THR A 442 -17.17 -23.59 17.32
C THR A 442 -18.56 -23.61 16.69
N ILE A 443 -18.63 -23.94 15.40
CA ILE A 443 -19.89 -24.06 14.67
C ILE A 443 -20.17 -25.53 14.35
N GLU A 444 -21.01 -26.15 15.17
CA GLU A 444 -21.41 -27.55 15.00
C GLU A 444 -22.57 -27.70 14.00
N GLY A 445 -22.65 -28.88 13.37
CA GLY A 445 -23.54 -29.15 12.23
C GLY A 445 -24.83 -29.89 12.62
N GLY A 446 -25.89 -29.14 12.92
CA GLY A 446 -27.22 -29.64 13.27
C GLY A 446 -28.05 -30.15 12.07
N ALA A 447 -29.37 -30.01 12.17
CA ALA A 447 -30.33 -30.59 11.22
C ALA A 447 -30.17 -30.07 9.77
N PRO A 448 -30.47 -30.86 8.72
CA PRO A 448 -30.45 -30.41 7.32
C PRO A 448 -31.36 -29.20 7.07
N ILE A 449 -30.90 -28.25 6.25
CA ILE A 449 -31.74 -27.08 5.91
C ILE A 449 -32.63 -27.40 4.71
N ALA A 450 -33.89 -27.69 5.03
CA ALA A 450 -34.98 -27.94 4.09
C ALA A 450 -35.20 -26.82 3.07
N GLY A 451 -35.79 -27.16 1.92
CA GLY A 451 -36.37 -26.17 1.01
C GLY A 451 -35.36 -25.21 0.39
N ARG A 452 -34.12 -25.65 0.16
CA ARG A 452 -33.08 -24.98 -0.63
C ARG A 452 -32.83 -25.73 -1.95
N PRO A 453 -32.30 -25.10 -3.01
CA PRO A 453 -31.84 -25.81 -4.20
C PRO A 453 -30.71 -26.83 -3.87
N ARG A 454 -30.71 -27.98 -4.55
CA ARG A 454 -29.59 -28.93 -4.53
C ARG A 454 -28.46 -28.47 -5.46
N LEU A 455 -27.32 -28.05 -4.88
CA LEU A 455 -26.17 -27.45 -5.59
C LEU A 455 -24.85 -28.17 -5.29
N GLY A 456 -23.92 -28.10 -6.24
CA GLY A 456 -22.50 -28.48 -6.06
C GLY A 456 -21.63 -27.35 -5.51
N ASP A 457 -20.36 -27.66 -5.20
CA ASP A 457 -19.34 -26.72 -4.70
C ASP A 457 -18.97 -25.59 -5.67
N ASP A 458 -19.35 -25.71 -6.94
CA ASP A 458 -19.19 -24.71 -8.00
C ASP A 458 -20.46 -23.86 -8.23
N LEU A 459 -21.52 -24.09 -7.44
CA LEU A 459 -22.88 -23.56 -7.57
C LEU A 459 -23.68 -24.08 -8.79
N ALA A 460 -23.24 -25.15 -9.45
CA ALA A 460 -24.06 -25.87 -10.43
C ALA A 460 -25.26 -26.56 -9.77
N SER A 461 -26.35 -26.70 -10.50
CA SER A 461 -27.51 -27.51 -10.11
C SER A 461 -27.19 -29.00 -10.19
N LEU A 462 -27.55 -29.74 -9.15
CA LEU A 462 -27.51 -31.21 -9.14
C LEU A 462 -28.75 -31.86 -9.80
N ASP A 463 -29.65 -31.06 -10.38
CA ASP A 463 -30.81 -31.52 -11.14
C ASP A 463 -30.67 -31.27 -12.65
N VAL A 464 -30.06 -30.14 -13.04
CA VAL A 464 -29.97 -29.70 -14.44
C VAL A 464 -28.53 -29.32 -14.79
N PRO A 465 -27.79 -30.19 -15.50
CA PRO A 465 -26.45 -29.87 -16.01
C PRO A 465 -26.44 -28.56 -16.81
N GLY A 466 -25.43 -27.73 -16.55
CA GLY A 466 -25.25 -26.41 -17.17
C GLY A 466 -26.10 -25.28 -16.58
N LEU A 467 -26.98 -25.57 -15.61
CA LEU A 467 -27.72 -24.58 -14.81
C LEU A 467 -26.94 -24.26 -13.53
N TYR A 468 -26.81 -22.98 -13.19
CA TYR A 468 -26.14 -22.48 -11.99
C TYR A 468 -27.09 -21.59 -11.17
N LEU A 469 -26.87 -21.49 -9.85
CA LEU A 469 -27.74 -20.72 -8.95
C LEU A 469 -26.94 -19.85 -7.97
N ALA A 470 -27.29 -18.57 -7.83
CA ALA A 470 -26.57 -17.61 -6.99
C ALA A 470 -27.51 -16.59 -6.30
N GLY A 471 -27.06 -16.03 -5.17
CA GLY A 471 -27.80 -15.05 -4.38
C GLY A 471 -28.68 -15.70 -3.30
N ASP A 472 -29.67 -14.94 -2.82
CA ASP A 472 -30.49 -15.30 -1.65
C ASP A 472 -31.17 -16.68 -1.76
N ILE A 473 -31.45 -17.17 -2.97
CA ILE A 473 -32.01 -18.52 -3.20
C ILE A 473 -31.10 -19.66 -2.74
N THR A 474 -29.78 -19.44 -2.65
CA THR A 474 -28.84 -20.41 -2.07
C THR A 474 -29.04 -20.60 -0.55
N GLY A 475 -29.70 -19.62 0.11
CA GLY A 475 -29.96 -19.64 1.55
C GLY A 475 -28.99 -18.82 2.39
N LEU A 476 -28.14 -17.99 1.77
CA LEU A 476 -27.25 -17.03 2.44
C LEU A 476 -27.64 -15.57 2.06
N PRO A 477 -28.65 -14.98 2.73
CA PRO A 477 -29.26 -13.71 2.36
C PRO A 477 -28.42 -12.50 2.80
N LEU A 478 -27.32 -12.23 2.09
CA LEU A 478 -26.49 -11.03 2.26
C LEU A 478 -26.09 -10.47 0.89
N ILE A 479 -26.20 -9.15 0.72
CA ILE A 479 -25.84 -8.45 -0.53
C ILE A 479 -24.39 -8.76 -0.94
N LYS A 480 -23.45 -8.76 0.01
CA LYS A 480 -22.05 -9.13 -0.22
C LYS A 480 -21.92 -10.56 -0.74
N ASN A 481 -22.52 -11.54 -0.04
CA ASN A 481 -22.51 -12.93 -0.50
C ASN A 481 -23.13 -13.08 -1.90
N ALA A 482 -24.26 -12.43 -2.18
CA ALA A 482 -24.90 -12.47 -3.49
C ALA A 482 -23.98 -11.94 -4.61
N ILE A 483 -23.35 -10.78 -4.42
CA ILE A 483 -22.36 -10.23 -5.36
C ILE A 483 -21.23 -11.24 -5.61
N HIS A 484 -20.72 -11.87 -4.57
CA HIS A 484 -19.58 -12.79 -4.69
C HIS A 484 -19.97 -14.11 -5.35
N GLN A 485 -21.09 -14.72 -4.96
CA GLN A 485 -21.62 -15.93 -5.61
C GLN A 485 -21.88 -15.70 -7.10
N GLY A 486 -22.36 -14.51 -7.50
CA GLY A 486 -22.52 -14.15 -8.91
C GLY A 486 -21.20 -14.17 -9.69
N ALA A 487 -20.14 -13.55 -9.14
CA ALA A 487 -18.81 -13.55 -9.76
C ALA A 487 -18.12 -14.93 -9.70
N TYR A 488 -18.34 -15.71 -8.64
CA TYR A 488 -17.82 -17.06 -8.48
C TYR A 488 -18.47 -18.02 -9.49
N ALA A 489 -19.80 -18.07 -9.55
CA ALA A 489 -20.54 -18.90 -10.49
C ALA A 489 -20.12 -18.63 -11.95
N VAL A 490 -19.99 -17.35 -12.35
CA VAL A 490 -19.53 -17.02 -13.71
C VAL A 490 -18.07 -17.39 -13.97
N THR A 491 -17.21 -17.38 -12.94
CA THR A 491 -15.84 -17.88 -13.07
C THR A 491 -15.82 -19.40 -13.25
N ARG A 492 -16.72 -20.15 -12.59
CA ARG A 492 -16.91 -21.60 -12.77
C ARG A 492 -17.52 -21.94 -14.13
N ILE A 493 -18.57 -21.23 -14.56
CA ILE A 493 -19.15 -21.30 -15.91
C ILE A 493 -18.05 -21.10 -16.96
N ALA A 494 -17.17 -20.11 -16.80
CA ALA A 494 -16.05 -19.90 -17.73
C ALA A 494 -14.98 -21.00 -17.68
N GLU A 495 -14.79 -21.70 -16.56
CA GLU A 495 -13.93 -22.90 -16.48
C GLU A 495 -14.58 -24.10 -17.20
N ASP A 496 -15.87 -24.32 -17.00
CA ASP A 496 -16.64 -25.41 -17.61
C ASP A 496 -16.81 -25.24 -19.13
N LEU A 497 -17.18 -24.04 -19.60
CA LEU A 497 -17.26 -23.69 -21.03
C LEU A 497 -15.94 -23.91 -21.78
N ARG A 498 -14.79 -23.78 -21.10
CA ARG A 498 -13.46 -24.07 -21.68
C ARG A 498 -13.14 -25.56 -21.72
N ARG A 499 -13.71 -26.38 -20.81
CA ARG A 499 -13.62 -27.85 -20.86
C ARG A 499 -14.54 -28.41 -21.95
N GLY A 500 -15.72 -27.84 -22.11
CA GLY A 500 -16.73 -28.22 -23.10
C GLY A 500 -16.46 -27.76 -24.55
N GLY A 501 -15.23 -27.40 -24.90
CA GLY A 501 -14.81 -27.08 -26.27
C GLY A 501 -15.36 -25.77 -26.86
N PRO A 502 -15.06 -25.48 -28.14
CA PRO A 502 -15.48 -24.24 -28.80
C PRO A 502 -16.97 -24.22 -29.19
N GLY A 503 -17.59 -23.04 -29.05
CA GLY A 503 -18.75 -22.55 -29.81
C GLY A 503 -19.84 -23.53 -30.28
N GLY A 504 -20.78 -23.87 -29.40
CA GLY A 504 -22.13 -24.30 -29.83
C GLY A 504 -23.04 -23.09 -30.14
N PRO A 505 -24.13 -23.26 -30.90
CA PRO A 505 -25.01 -22.15 -31.29
C PRO A 505 -25.79 -21.55 -30.10
N GLY A 506 -25.69 -20.23 -29.93
CA GLY A 506 -26.33 -19.46 -28.87
C GLY A 506 -25.35 -18.52 -28.14
N LEU A 507 -25.77 -17.97 -27.01
CA LEU A 507 -24.90 -17.27 -26.07
C LEU A 507 -24.07 -18.27 -25.24
N ASP A 508 -22.96 -17.84 -24.64
CA ASP A 508 -22.28 -18.64 -23.63
C ASP A 508 -23.12 -18.72 -22.33
N LEU A 509 -23.78 -17.62 -21.96
CA LEU A 509 -24.50 -17.49 -20.69
C LEU A 509 -25.78 -16.65 -20.81
N ILE A 510 -26.87 -17.11 -20.21
CA ILE A 510 -28.02 -16.25 -19.83
C ILE A 510 -28.07 -16.09 -18.31
N ILE A 511 -28.23 -14.87 -17.83
CA ILE A 511 -28.34 -14.54 -16.40
C ILE A 511 -29.78 -14.13 -16.11
N VAL A 512 -30.46 -14.78 -15.17
CA VAL A 512 -31.84 -14.46 -14.80
C VAL A 512 -31.87 -13.74 -13.45
N GLY A 513 -32.35 -12.49 -13.47
CA GLY A 513 -32.36 -11.52 -12.39
C GLY A 513 -31.20 -10.52 -12.51
N ALA A 514 -31.50 -9.22 -12.44
CA ALA A 514 -30.55 -8.11 -12.36
C ALA A 514 -30.44 -7.57 -10.92
N GLY A 515 -30.51 -8.47 -9.93
CA GLY A 515 -30.17 -8.19 -8.53
C GLY A 515 -28.65 -8.15 -8.28
N PRO A 516 -28.22 -8.08 -7.00
CA PRO A 516 -26.81 -8.01 -6.62
C PRO A 516 -25.94 -9.11 -7.25
N ALA A 517 -26.43 -10.35 -7.24
CA ALA A 517 -25.74 -11.49 -7.87
C ALA A 517 -25.69 -11.35 -9.39
N GLY A 518 -26.80 -10.97 -10.03
CA GLY A 518 -26.91 -10.87 -11.49
C GLY A 518 -26.06 -9.77 -12.11
N ILE A 519 -26.03 -8.57 -11.51
CA ILE A 519 -25.18 -7.47 -11.98
C ILE A 519 -23.69 -7.85 -11.79
N SER A 520 -23.34 -8.53 -10.69
CA SER A 520 -21.98 -9.01 -10.44
C SER A 520 -21.56 -10.08 -11.46
N ALA A 521 -22.43 -11.06 -11.70
CA ALA A 521 -22.26 -12.07 -12.74
C ALA A 521 -22.09 -11.44 -14.14
N ALA A 522 -22.90 -10.45 -14.50
CA ALA A 522 -22.83 -9.75 -15.79
C ALA A 522 -21.51 -8.97 -15.95
N LEU A 523 -21.06 -8.27 -14.91
CA LEU A 523 -19.74 -7.62 -14.90
C LEU A 523 -18.61 -8.66 -15.05
N ARG A 524 -18.71 -9.78 -14.35
CA ARG A 524 -17.71 -10.85 -14.41
C ARG A 524 -17.68 -11.59 -15.75
N ALA A 525 -18.84 -11.77 -16.39
CA ALA A 525 -18.95 -12.35 -17.73
C ALA A 525 -18.26 -11.45 -18.76
N ARG A 526 -18.44 -10.12 -18.63
CA ARG A 526 -17.76 -9.11 -19.45
C ARG A 526 -16.24 -9.07 -19.20
N GLU A 527 -15.79 -9.18 -17.96
CA GLU A 527 -14.36 -9.30 -17.62
C GLU A 527 -13.70 -10.55 -18.22
N LEU A 528 -14.48 -11.62 -18.45
CA LEU A 528 -14.02 -12.90 -19.00
C LEU A 528 -14.29 -13.05 -20.51
N GLY A 529 -14.85 -12.03 -21.17
CA GLY A 529 -15.12 -12.04 -22.61
C GLY A 529 -16.24 -12.98 -23.07
N LEU A 530 -17.10 -13.45 -22.16
CA LEU A 530 -18.23 -14.32 -22.50
C LEU A 530 -19.32 -13.57 -23.28
N SER A 531 -20.02 -14.25 -24.17
CA SER A 531 -21.26 -13.74 -24.76
C SER A 531 -22.45 -13.98 -23.81
N PHE A 532 -23.19 -12.93 -23.44
CA PHE A 532 -24.29 -13.05 -22.48
C PHE A 532 -25.41 -12.00 -22.62
N GLU A 533 -26.58 -12.35 -22.07
CA GLU A 533 -27.72 -11.45 -21.82
C GLU A 533 -28.17 -11.61 -20.35
N VAL A 534 -28.70 -10.53 -19.75
CA VAL A 534 -29.36 -10.54 -18.44
C VAL A 534 -30.86 -10.27 -18.62
N ILE A 535 -31.70 -11.11 -18.03
CA ILE A 535 -33.17 -11.01 -18.06
C ILE A 535 -33.65 -10.57 -16.68
N GLU A 536 -34.42 -9.49 -16.57
CA GLU A 536 -35.02 -9.02 -15.31
C GLU A 536 -36.53 -8.78 -15.48
N GLN A 537 -37.33 -9.31 -14.55
CA GLN A 537 -38.79 -9.27 -14.58
C GLN A 537 -39.39 -7.92 -14.17
N GLY A 538 -38.53 -6.95 -13.87
CA GLY A 538 -38.84 -5.57 -13.51
C GLY A 538 -37.66 -4.69 -13.94
N SER A 539 -37.27 -3.73 -13.09
CA SER A 539 -36.11 -2.88 -13.36
C SER A 539 -34.83 -3.30 -12.62
N VAL A 540 -33.68 -2.79 -13.07
CA VAL A 540 -32.35 -3.11 -12.50
C VAL A 540 -32.33 -2.90 -10.98
N ALA A 541 -31.91 -3.95 -10.24
CA ALA A 541 -31.88 -3.99 -8.78
C ALA A 541 -33.24 -3.72 -8.09
N GLN A 542 -34.38 -4.07 -8.70
CA GLN A 542 -35.74 -3.94 -8.14
C GLN A 542 -35.85 -4.29 -6.65
N SER A 543 -35.20 -5.39 -6.23
CA SER A 543 -35.21 -5.87 -4.84
C SER A 543 -34.59 -4.90 -3.82
N ILE A 544 -33.67 -4.01 -4.25
CA ILE A 544 -33.12 -2.93 -3.42
C ILE A 544 -34.00 -1.68 -3.56
N GLN A 545 -34.53 -1.38 -4.74
CA GLN A 545 -35.45 -0.25 -4.95
C GLN A 545 -36.66 -0.31 -3.99
N SER A 546 -37.20 -1.51 -3.77
CA SER A 546 -38.33 -1.78 -2.87
C SER A 546 -38.00 -1.77 -1.36
N PHE A 547 -36.77 -1.39 -0.96
CA PHE A 547 -36.46 -1.07 0.43
C PHE A 547 -37.10 0.30 0.81
N PRO A 548 -37.38 0.55 2.10
CA PRO A 548 -37.83 1.87 2.56
C PRO A 548 -36.87 3.00 2.15
N ARG A 549 -37.43 4.16 1.78
CA ARG A 549 -36.67 5.38 1.45
C ARG A 549 -35.68 5.74 2.57
N GLY A 550 -34.44 6.05 2.20
CA GLY A 550 -33.37 6.40 3.15
C GLY A 550 -32.85 5.24 4.01
N LYS A 551 -33.25 3.98 3.75
CA LYS A 551 -32.73 2.82 4.49
C LYS A 551 -31.20 2.73 4.32
N LEU A 552 -30.49 2.71 5.45
CA LEU A 552 -29.05 2.43 5.47
C LEU A 552 -28.79 0.97 5.08
N VAL A 553 -27.95 0.80 4.06
CA VAL A 553 -27.38 -0.47 3.63
C VAL A 553 -25.90 -0.44 4.01
N PHE A 554 -25.51 -1.30 4.94
CA PHE A 554 -24.16 -1.35 5.50
C PHE A 554 -23.46 -2.64 5.09
N ASP A 555 -22.16 -2.53 4.82
CA ASP A 555 -21.30 -3.70 4.66
C ASP A 555 -21.05 -4.32 6.04
N GLN A 556 -21.44 -5.58 6.22
CA GLN A 556 -21.19 -6.31 7.47
C GLN A 556 -19.73 -6.81 7.51
N PRO A 557 -19.13 -7.01 8.71
CA PRO A 557 -17.68 -7.22 8.88
C PRO A 557 -17.16 -8.61 8.46
N LEU A 558 -17.80 -9.21 7.46
CA LEU A 558 -17.30 -10.30 6.62
C LEU A 558 -16.19 -9.75 5.71
N ASP A 559 -14.93 -10.05 6.01
CA ASP A 559 -13.74 -9.68 5.21
C ASP A 559 -13.61 -10.51 3.91
N LEU A 560 -14.74 -10.73 3.22
CA LEU A 560 -14.76 -11.36 1.91
C LEU A 560 -14.17 -10.38 0.87
N PRO A 561 -13.23 -10.83 0.02
CA PRO A 561 -12.66 -10.00 -1.04
C PRO A 561 -13.69 -9.74 -2.15
N VAL A 562 -14.20 -8.50 -2.24
CA VAL A 562 -15.18 -8.13 -3.27
C VAL A 562 -14.53 -8.18 -4.65
N ALA A 563 -14.88 -9.21 -5.42
CA ALA A 563 -14.51 -9.32 -6.82
C ALA A 563 -15.41 -8.43 -7.69
N GLY A 564 -14.82 -7.77 -8.69
CA GLY A 564 -15.55 -6.90 -9.62
C GLY A 564 -15.83 -5.49 -9.10
N LYS A 565 -16.59 -4.72 -9.88
CA LYS A 565 -16.74 -3.26 -9.72
C LYS A 565 -17.80 -2.82 -8.69
N LEU A 566 -18.58 -3.75 -8.12
CA LEU A 566 -19.70 -3.48 -7.20
C LEU A 566 -19.26 -3.35 -5.73
N TRP A 567 -18.41 -2.37 -5.42
CA TRP A 567 -18.04 -2.12 -4.02
C TRP A 567 -19.23 -1.54 -3.24
N LEU A 568 -19.75 -2.32 -2.29
CA LEU A 568 -20.63 -1.86 -1.22
C LEU A 568 -19.79 -1.21 -0.09
N LYS A 569 -20.03 0.07 0.17
CA LYS A 569 -19.69 0.72 1.45
C LYS A 569 -20.99 0.97 2.21
N GLU A 570 -20.91 1.40 3.47
CA GLU A 570 -22.09 1.92 4.16
C GLU A 570 -22.64 3.15 3.41
N SER A 571 -23.92 3.09 3.05
CA SER A 571 -24.60 4.08 2.20
C SER A 571 -26.12 3.96 2.38
N THR A 572 -26.87 4.99 2.01
CA THR A 572 -28.32 4.89 1.84
C THR A 572 -28.69 4.03 0.63
N LYS A 573 -29.94 3.54 0.60
CA LYS A 573 -30.57 2.89 -0.57
C LYS A 573 -30.35 3.71 -1.84
N GLU A 574 -30.59 5.02 -1.76
CA GLU A 574 -30.54 5.96 -2.87
C GLU A 574 -29.12 6.15 -3.42
N GLU A 575 -28.11 6.26 -2.55
CA GLU A 575 -26.69 6.34 -2.94
C GLU A 575 -26.22 5.03 -3.59
N LEU A 576 -26.60 3.88 -3.00
CA LEU A 576 -26.23 2.55 -3.50
C LEU A 576 -26.79 2.30 -4.90
N LEU A 577 -28.08 2.57 -5.10
CA LEU A 577 -28.74 2.48 -6.41
C LEU A 577 -28.10 3.44 -7.42
N SER A 578 -27.84 4.69 -7.03
CA SER A 578 -27.18 5.68 -7.88
C SER A 578 -25.79 5.24 -8.33
N HIS A 579 -25.03 4.57 -7.45
CA HIS A 579 -23.73 4.00 -7.78
C HIS A 579 -23.86 2.81 -8.75
N TRP A 580 -24.76 1.87 -8.48
CA TRP A 580 -24.91 0.66 -9.31
C TRP A 580 -25.49 0.98 -10.69
N LEU A 581 -26.49 1.84 -10.79
CA LEU A 581 -27.04 2.29 -12.08
C LEU A 581 -25.99 3.03 -12.91
N ARG A 582 -25.08 3.79 -12.27
CA ARG A 582 -23.93 4.41 -12.94
C ARG A 582 -22.95 3.36 -13.48
N ILE A 583 -22.67 2.28 -12.72
CA ILE A 583 -21.84 1.15 -13.20
C ILE A 583 -22.52 0.46 -14.39
N VAL A 584 -23.78 0.06 -14.25
CA VAL A 584 -24.56 -0.64 -15.31
C VAL A 584 -24.58 0.14 -16.62
N ARG A 585 -24.80 1.47 -16.55
CA ARG A 585 -24.77 2.37 -17.72
C ARG A 585 -23.38 2.52 -18.30
N LYS A 586 -22.35 2.78 -17.48
CA LYS A 586 -20.95 2.94 -17.92
C LYS A 586 -20.45 1.68 -18.63
N GLU A 587 -20.75 0.52 -18.04
CA GLU A 587 -20.28 -0.78 -18.50
C GLU A 587 -21.17 -1.37 -19.59
N ARG A 588 -22.23 -0.67 -20.04
CA ARG A 588 -23.18 -1.04 -21.12
C ARG A 588 -23.61 -2.51 -21.05
N LEU A 589 -24.12 -2.95 -19.90
CA LEU A 589 -24.55 -4.33 -19.69
C LEU A 589 -25.86 -4.61 -20.47
N PRO A 590 -25.99 -5.74 -21.17
CA PRO A 590 -27.21 -6.13 -21.89
C PRO A 590 -28.23 -6.65 -20.86
N ILE A 591 -29.02 -5.74 -20.29
CA ILE A 591 -30.08 -6.07 -19.34
C ILE A 591 -31.43 -5.79 -19.98
N LEU A 592 -32.15 -6.86 -20.31
CA LEU A 592 -33.52 -6.83 -20.78
C LEU A 592 -34.46 -6.79 -19.57
N GLN A 593 -34.97 -5.58 -19.28
CA GLN A 593 -35.91 -5.30 -18.20
C GLN A 593 -37.35 -5.69 -18.57
N GLU A 594 -38.26 -5.65 -17.59
CA GLU A 594 -39.69 -5.97 -17.72
C GLU A 594 -39.97 -7.30 -18.45
N THR A 595 -39.04 -8.26 -18.35
CA THR A 595 -39.07 -9.55 -19.06
C THR A 595 -38.88 -10.69 -18.07
N ARG A 596 -39.89 -11.53 -17.95
CA ARG A 596 -39.97 -12.61 -16.97
C ARG A 596 -39.49 -13.93 -17.56
N MET A 597 -38.66 -14.67 -16.82
CA MET A 597 -38.35 -16.07 -17.12
C MET A 597 -39.55 -16.96 -16.78
N VAL A 598 -40.02 -17.74 -17.75
CA VAL A 598 -41.13 -18.69 -17.62
C VAL A 598 -40.60 -20.07 -17.23
N SER A 599 -39.61 -20.57 -17.98
CA SER A 599 -39.03 -21.89 -17.80
C SER A 599 -37.60 -21.96 -18.34
N VAL A 600 -36.87 -23.00 -17.93
CA VAL A 600 -35.58 -23.40 -18.54
C VAL A 600 -35.67 -24.88 -18.89
N ALA A 601 -35.39 -25.21 -20.14
CA ALA A 601 -35.34 -26.57 -20.65
C ALA A 601 -33.95 -26.86 -21.25
N ARG A 602 -33.61 -28.14 -21.42
CA ARG A 602 -32.48 -28.48 -22.31
C ARG A 602 -32.87 -28.20 -23.76
N ALA A 603 -31.92 -27.71 -24.54
CA ALA A 603 -32.07 -27.67 -25.99
C ALA A 603 -32.16 -29.11 -26.53
N PRO A 604 -33.07 -29.39 -27.48
CA PRO A 604 -33.05 -30.66 -28.18
C PRO A 604 -31.70 -30.83 -28.88
N ALA A 605 -31.16 -32.04 -28.87
CA ALA A 605 -29.92 -32.36 -29.57
C ALA A 605 -30.04 -31.99 -31.06
N ALA A 606 -28.99 -31.39 -31.62
CA ALA A 606 -28.97 -31.03 -33.02
C ALA A 606 -28.93 -32.31 -33.88
N VAL A 607 -30.09 -32.70 -34.42
CA VAL A 607 -30.13 -33.71 -35.48
C VAL A 607 -29.56 -33.07 -36.73
N GLU A 608 -28.29 -33.36 -37.02
CA GLU A 608 -27.62 -32.94 -38.25
C GLU A 608 -28.32 -33.57 -39.46
N ARG A 609 -29.28 -32.84 -40.04
CA ARG A 609 -29.78 -33.11 -41.39
C ARG A 609 -28.74 -32.61 -42.39
N ASN A 610 -27.63 -33.33 -42.50
CA ASN A 610 -26.62 -33.08 -43.52
C ASN A 610 -27.30 -33.13 -44.90
N ALA A 611 -27.13 -32.06 -45.68
CA ALA A 611 -27.76 -31.88 -46.99
C ALA A 611 -27.07 -32.69 -48.11
N ALA A 612 -26.68 -33.93 -47.78
CA ALA A 612 -26.15 -34.94 -48.68
C ALA A 612 -26.51 -36.33 -48.10
N GLY A 613 -27.15 -37.18 -48.89
CA GLY A 613 -27.69 -38.46 -48.43
C GLY A 613 -26.62 -39.52 -48.18
N ALA A 614 -25.99 -39.52 -47.00
CA ALA A 614 -25.04 -40.54 -46.58
C ALA A 614 -25.33 -41.04 -45.15
N ARG A 615 -25.79 -42.29 -45.00
CA ARG A 615 -25.93 -42.94 -43.69
C ARG A 615 -24.59 -43.51 -43.23
N ALA A 616 -23.79 -42.70 -42.54
CA ALA A 616 -22.63 -43.19 -41.80
C ALA A 616 -23.09 -43.83 -40.47
N GLY A 617 -23.23 -45.16 -40.44
CA GLY A 617 -23.41 -45.89 -39.19
C GLY A 617 -22.08 -45.97 -38.43
N GLY A 618 -21.95 -45.21 -37.33
CA GLY A 618 -20.77 -45.17 -36.48
C GLY A 618 -21.13 -45.35 -35.00
N ALA A 619 -20.30 -46.08 -34.26
CA ALA A 619 -20.60 -46.53 -32.90
C ALA A 619 -20.89 -45.38 -31.91
N ALA A 620 -21.78 -45.64 -30.95
CA ALA A 620 -22.17 -44.70 -29.91
C ALA A 620 -21.06 -44.47 -28.87
N GLY A 621 -20.07 -43.64 -29.22
CA GLY A 621 -19.19 -43.00 -28.24
C GLY A 621 -19.99 -42.00 -27.40
N GLY A 622 -19.96 -42.14 -26.07
CA GLY A 622 -20.79 -41.34 -25.17
C GLY A 622 -20.46 -39.85 -25.19
N ALA A 623 -21.20 -39.06 -25.97
CA ALA A 623 -21.20 -37.61 -25.86
C ALA A 623 -21.60 -37.21 -24.43
N THR A 624 -20.75 -36.44 -23.75
CA THR A 624 -20.98 -36.11 -22.34
C THR A 624 -22.21 -35.21 -22.19
N ASP A 625 -23.04 -35.55 -21.21
CA ASP A 625 -24.39 -34.99 -21.01
C ASP A 625 -24.42 -33.46 -20.74
N ALA A 626 -23.25 -32.86 -20.50
CA ALA A 626 -23.03 -31.43 -20.31
C ALA A 626 -22.82 -30.63 -21.63
N ALA A 627 -22.75 -31.29 -22.79
CA ALA A 627 -22.55 -30.65 -24.09
C ALA A 627 -23.82 -29.99 -24.66
N ALA A 628 -25.01 -30.45 -24.25
CA ALA A 628 -26.28 -29.86 -24.66
C ALA A 628 -26.45 -28.45 -24.05
N GLY A 629 -26.89 -27.50 -24.89
CA GLY A 629 -27.26 -26.15 -24.43
C GLY A 629 -28.61 -26.13 -23.70
N LEU A 630 -28.98 -24.95 -23.21
CA LEU A 630 -30.24 -24.67 -22.54
C LEU A 630 -31.08 -23.67 -23.35
N VAL A 631 -32.40 -23.83 -23.28
CA VAL A 631 -33.41 -22.89 -23.80
C VAL A 631 -34.07 -22.21 -22.62
N VAL A 632 -34.03 -20.88 -22.58
CA VAL A 632 -34.75 -20.06 -21.61
C VAL A 632 -35.97 -19.45 -22.31
N VAL A 633 -37.17 -19.76 -21.81
CA VAL A 633 -38.42 -19.16 -22.31
C VAL A 633 -38.73 -17.92 -21.48
N THR A 634 -39.04 -16.81 -22.13
CA THR A 634 -39.48 -15.57 -21.45
C THR A 634 -40.84 -15.08 -21.96
N GLU A 635 -41.49 -14.24 -21.17
CA GLU A 635 -42.66 -13.43 -21.53
C GLU A 635 -42.48 -12.00 -20.99
N PRO A 636 -43.12 -10.96 -21.57
CA PRO A 636 -43.17 -9.64 -20.96
C PRO A 636 -43.83 -9.68 -19.58
N ARG A 637 -43.46 -8.77 -18.67
CA ARG A 637 -43.96 -8.73 -17.27
C ARG A 637 -45.49 -8.71 -17.17
N GLU A 638 -46.14 -7.96 -18.05
CA GLU A 638 -47.60 -7.77 -18.07
C GLU A 638 -48.34 -8.86 -18.87
N GLY A 639 -47.61 -9.89 -19.32
CA GLY A 639 -48.08 -10.89 -20.27
C GLY A 639 -47.76 -10.51 -21.71
N GLY A 640 -47.82 -11.49 -22.63
CA GLY A 640 -47.53 -11.27 -24.05
C GLY A 640 -46.94 -12.51 -24.73
N PRO A 641 -46.46 -12.38 -25.98
CA PRO A 641 -45.88 -13.48 -26.72
C PRO A 641 -44.61 -14.01 -26.05
N ARG A 642 -44.46 -15.34 -26.03
CA ARG A 642 -43.27 -15.99 -25.47
C ARG A 642 -42.11 -16.00 -26.45
N THR A 643 -40.90 -15.85 -25.93
CA THR A 643 -39.65 -15.81 -26.71
C THR A 643 -38.65 -16.81 -26.16
N GLU A 644 -38.13 -17.70 -27.01
CA GLU A 644 -36.99 -18.57 -26.67
C GLU A 644 -35.67 -17.83 -26.79
N ARG A 645 -34.74 -18.09 -25.87
CA ARG A 645 -33.32 -17.74 -25.98
C ARG A 645 -32.45 -18.95 -25.73
N ARG A 646 -31.34 -19.08 -26.46
CA ARG A 646 -30.46 -20.25 -26.41
C ARG A 646 -29.11 -19.84 -25.84
N ALA A 647 -28.65 -20.56 -24.82
CA ALA A 647 -27.34 -20.38 -24.24
C ALA A 647 -26.71 -21.71 -23.82
N ARG A 648 -25.38 -21.77 -23.84
CA ARG A 648 -24.61 -22.94 -23.41
C ARG A 648 -24.78 -23.19 -21.91
N ARG A 649 -24.91 -22.13 -21.10
CA ARG A 649 -25.14 -22.17 -19.64
C ARG A 649 -26.19 -21.14 -19.22
N VAL A 650 -26.82 -21.36 -18.07
CA VAL A 650 -27.81 -20.43 -17.48
C VAL A 650 -27.50 -20.22 -16.00
N LEU A 651 -27.54 -18.98 -15.53
CA LEU A 651 -27.38 -18.62 -14.11
C LEU A 651 -28.67 -18.01 -13.58
N LEU A 652 -29.34 -18.69 -12.65
CA LEU A 652 -30.46 -18.14 -11.89
C LEU A 652 -29.90 -17.31 -10.72
N ALA A 653 -29.85 -16.00 -10.91
CA ALA A 653 -29.47 -15.00 -9.89
C ALA A 653 -30.72 -14.45 -9.16
N LEU A 654 -31.73 -15.29 -8.97
CA LEU A 654 -33.04 -14.92 -8.43
C LEU A 654 -32.95 -14.54 -6.95
N GLY A 655 -33.71 -13.52 -6.54
CA GLY A 655 -33.91 -13.17 -5.13
C GLY A 655 -35.20 -13.78 -4.57
N GLN A 656 -35.30 -13.92 -3.25
CA GLN A 656 -36.53 -14.40 -2.59
C GLN A 656 -37.63 -13.31 -2.50
N ARG A 657 -37.25 -12.01 -2.55
CA ARG A 657 -38.17 -10.88 -2.32
C ARG A 657 -39.32 -10.77 -3.33
N GLY A 658 -39.17 -11.33 -4.53
CA GLY A 658 -40.24 -11.40 -5.53
C GLY A 658 -41.37 -12.38 -5.19
N SER A 659 -41.23 -13.17 -4.12
CA SER A 659 -42.24 -14.11 -3.64
C SER A 659 -42.51 -13.87 -2.14
N PRO A 660 -43.26 -12.81 -1.79
CA PRO A 660 -43.74 -12.62 -0.42
C PRO A 660 -44.68 -13.76 -0.02
N ARG A 661 -44.70 -14.09 1.28
CA ARG A 661 -45.73 -14.96 1.86
C ARG A 661 -47.04 -14.16 1.88
N ARG A 662 -48.10 -14.72 1.30
CA ARG A 662 -49.47 -14.16 1.36
C ARG A 662 -50.17 -14.59 2.66
N LEU A 663 -51.31 -13.97 2.93
CA LEU A 663 -52.25 -14.41 3.96
C LEU A 663 -52.87 -15.77 3.55
N PRO A 664 -53.43 -16.57 4.48
CA PRO A 664 -53.91 -17.93 4.19
C PRO A 664 -55.30 -17.97 3.50
N PHE A 665 -55.76 -16.85 2.95
CA PHE A 665 -57.03 -16.66 2.27
C PHE A 665 -56.85 -15.72 1.07
N ASP A 666 -57.71 -15.85 0.06
CA ASP A 666 -57.71 -14.98 -1.11
C ASP A 666 -58.23 -13.59 -0.78
N LEU A 667 -57.66 -12.57 -1.43
CA LEU A 667 -58.03 -11.17 -1.19
C LEU A 667 -59.22 -10.77 -2.08
N PRO A 668 -60.31 -10.21 -1.51
CA PRO A 668 -61.34 -9.56 -2.31
C PRO A 668 -60.79 -8.43 -3.18
N ALA A 669 -61.32 -8.28 -4.40
CA ALA A 669 -60.80 -7.35 -5.40
C ALA A 669 -60.96 -5.86 -5.00
N ASP A 670 -61.95 -5.55 -4.16
CA ASP A 670 -62.16 -4.22 -3.55
C ASP A 670 -61.10 -3.85 -2.51
N VAL A 671 -60.40 -4.84 -1.94
CA VAL A 671 -59.37 -4.62 -0.91
C VAL A 671 -57.93 -4.87 -1.39
N GLU A 672 -57.68 -5.67 -2.44
CA GLU A 672 -56.29 -6.01 -2.84
C GLU A 672 -55.43 -4.76 -3.10
N GLY A 673 -56.00 -3.70 -3.70
CA GLY A 673 -55.33 -2.41 -3.92
C GLY A 673 -54.89 -1.65 -2.64
N ARG A 674 -55.28 -2.13 -1.46
CA ARG A 674 -54.91 -1.59 -0.13
C ARG A 674 -54.01 -2.54 0.68
N VAL A 675 -53.60 -3.68 0.11
CA VAL A 675 -52.76 -4.70 0.75
C VAL A 675 -51.34 -4.69 0.16
N TYR A 676 -50.36 -4.34 0.97
CA TYR A 676 -48.97 -4.11 0.55
C TYR A 676 -48.02 -5.15 1.14
N TYR A 677 -47.16 -5.75 0.32
CA TYR A 677 -46.16 -6.72 0.78
C TYR A 677 -44.77 -6.12 1.11
N HIS A 678 -44.63 -4.80 1.02
CA HIS A 678 -43.42 -4.04 1.37
C HIS A 678 -43.76 -2.56 1.62
N LEU A 679 -42.92 -1.86 2.39
CA LEU A 679 -43.02 -0.40 2.57
C LEU A 679 -41.97 0.31 1.70
N ALA A 680 -42.39 1.05 0.68
CA ALA A 680 -41.51 1.82 -0.19
C ALA A 680 -41.16 3.20 0.41
N ASP A 681 -42.16 3.95 0.86
CA ASP A 681 -42.03 5.21 1.59
C ASP A 681 -43.15 5.29 2.64
N ALA A 682 -42.81 5.65 3.88
CA ALA A 682 -43.80 5.82 4.95
C ALA A 682 -44.72 7.03 4.72
N ARG A 683 -44.23 8.06 4.01
CA ARG A 683 -44.97 9.31 3.76
C ARG A 683 -46.22 9.09 2.91
N SER A 684 -46.24 8.03 2.08
CA SER A 684 -47.40 7.64 1.26
C SER A 684 -48.58 7.09 2.07
N LEU A 685 -48.40 6.83 3.36
CA LEU A 685 -49.44 6.37 4.30
C LEU A 685 -49.57 7.33 5.50
N ALA A 686 -49.12 8.58 5.34
CA ALA A 686 -49.27 9.60 6.39
C ALA A 686 -50.75 9.98 6.55
N GLY A 687 -51.25 9.95 7.78
CA GLY A 687 -52.66 10.17 8.12
C GLY A 687 -53.54 8.92 8.10
N CYS A 688 -53.00 7.76 7.69
CA CYS A 688 -53.76 6.51 7.61
C CYS A 688 -53.76 5.72 8.92
N ARG A 689 -54.79 4.87 9.10
CA ARG A 689 -54.79 3.74 10.03
C ARG A 689 -54.16 2.54 9.31
N VAL A 690 -53.03 2.05 9.81
CA VAL A 690 -52.21 1.06 9.14
C VAL A 690 -52.05 -0.19 10.00
N LEU A 691 -52.54 -1.33 9.50
CA LEU A 691 -52.37 -2.63 10.13
C LEU A 691 -51.16 -3.35 9.53
N ILE A 692 -50.18 -3.69 10.36
CA ILE A 692 -48.98 -4.43 9.98
C ILE A 692 -49.13 -5.88 10.46
N VAL A 693 -49.04 -6.84 9.55
CA VAL A 693 -49.09 -8.27 9.87
C VAL A 693 -47.68 -8.83 9.92
N GLY A 694 -47.25 -9.29 11.10
CA GLY A 694 -45.93 -9.86 11.35
C GLY A 694 -45.03 -8.99 12.23
N LEU A 695 -44.03 -9.63 12.86
CA LEU A 695 -43.09 -9.00 13.80
C LEU A 695 -41.63 -9.40 13.51
N GLY A 696 -41.25 -9.46 12.23
CA GLY A 696 -39.85 -9.58 11.81
C GLY A 696 -39.19 -8.21 11.64
N ASP A 697 -37.87 -8.17 11.39
CA ASP A 697 -37.12 -6.91 11.21
C ASP A 697 -37.77 -5.94 10.23
N VAL A 698 -38.23 -6.42 9.07
CA VAL A 698 -38.88 -5.58 8.05
C VAL A 698 -40.20 -5.00 8.55
N ALA A 699 -40.95 -5.75 9.37
CA ALA A 699 -42.20 -5.29 9.97
C ALA A 699 -41.94 -4.27 11.09
N MET A 700 -40.91 -4.49 11.91
CA MET A 700 -40.50 -3.55 12.95
C MET A 700 -39.95 -2.26 12.35
N GLU A 701 -39.07 -2.32 11.35
CA GLU A 701 -38.57 -1.14 10.62
C GLU A 701 -39.73 -0.35 9.96
N ALA A 702 -40.72 -1.04 9.37
CA ALA A 702 -41.90 -0.40 8.80
C ALA A 702 -42.77 0.28 9.88
N ALA A 703 -43.04 -0.40 10.99
CA ALA A 703 -43.80 0.15 12.11
C ALA A 703 -43.13 1.39 12.72
N VAL A 704 -41.80 1.37 12.91
CA VAL A 704 -41.02 2.54 13.37
C VAL A 704 -41.12 3.69 12.37
N ALA A 705 -41.02 3.42 11.07
CA ALA A 705 -41.11 4.45 10.03
C ALA A 705 -42.52 5.08 9.94
N LEU A 706 -43.57 4.26 10.07
CA LEU A 706 -44.97 4.70 10.02
C LEU A 706 -45.40 5.43 11.30
N SER A 707 -45.02 4.96 12.48
CA SER A 707 -45.33 5.60 13.77
C SER A 707 -44.71 7.00 13.93
N ARG A 708 -43.76 7.36 13.06
CA ARG A 708 -43.11 8.68 12.98
C ARG A 708 -43.77 9.63 11.97
N GLN A 709 -44.74 9.17 11.17
CA GLN A 709 -45.51 10.04 10.27
C GLN A 709 -46.58 10.82 11.04
N PRO A 710 -46.97 12.04 10.59
CA PRO A 710 -48.06 12.79 11.21
C PRO A 710 -49.39 12.05 11.09
N ALA A 711 -50.27 12.21 12.09
CA ALA A 711 -51.64 11.68 12.13
C ALA A 711 -51.81 10.17 11.81
N THR A 712 -50.75 9.37 11.89
CA THR A 712 -50.74 7.97 11.43
C THR A 712 -50.91 7.02 12.60
N ALA A 713 -51.95 6.19 12.57
CA ALA A 713 -52.21 5.19 13.59
C ALA A 713 -51.68 3.83 13.14
N VAL A 714 -50.82 3.20 13.94
CA VAL A 714 -50.17 1.92 13.59
C VAL A 714 -50.59 0.82 14.54
N THR A 715 -51.14 -0.26 14.00
CA THR A 715 -51.41 -1.52 14.72
C THR A 715 -50.50 -2.61 14.18
N VAL A 716 -49.85 -3.39 15.04
CA VAL A 716 -49.02 -4.53 14.64
C VAL A 716 -49.66 -5.81 15.18
N ALA A 717 -50.19 -6.65 14.28
CA ALA A 717 -50.76 -7.95 14.62
C ALA A 717 -49.73 -9.07 14.39
N TYR A 718 -49.56 -9.94 15.38
CA TYR A 718 -48.62 -11.06 15.32
C TYR A 718 -49.10 -12.27 16.12
N ARG A 719 -49.23 -13.41 15.44
CA ARG A 719 -49.69 -14.70 15.97
C ARG A 719 -48.88 -15.35 17.10
N GLY A 720 -47.71 -14.82 17.43
CA GLY A 720 -46.89 -15.35 18.52
C GLY A 720 -47.11 -14.55 19.81
N SER A 721 -46.89 -15.19 20.95
CA SER A 721 -46.94 -14.59 22.29
C SER A 721 -45.82 -13.60 22.63
N GLY A 722 -44.80 -13.46 21.77
CA GLY A 722 -43.66 -12.59 22.02
C GLY A 722 -42.70 -12.47 20.84
N PHE A 723 -41.66 -11.64 20.98
CA PHE A 723 -40.64 -11.40 19.95
C PHE A 723 -39.76 -12.64 19.73
N ARG A 724 -40.08 -13.45 18.70
CA ARG A 724 -39.32 -14.66 18.33
C ARG A 724 -38.18 -14.43 17.30
N ARG A 725 -37.93 -13.18 16.87
CA ARG A 725 -36.84 -12.83 15.92
C ARG A 725 -36.69 -11.32 15.75
N GLY A 726 -35.57 -10.91 15.14
CA GLY A 726 -35.31 -9.53 14.69
C GLY A 726 -34.47 -8.73 15.68
N LYS A 727 -33.72 -7.74 15.21
CA LYS A 727 -32.57 -7.18 15.93
C LYS A 727 -32.94 -6.50 17.24
N SER A 728 -32.08 -6.62 18.25
CA SER A 728 -32.38 -6.15 19.62
C SER A 728 -32.78 -4.67 19.65
N ARG A 729 -32.07 -3.82 18.90
CA ARG A 729 -32.39 -2.38 18.71
C ARG A 729 -33.79 -2.13 18.13
N ASN A 730 -34.28 -3.02 17.27
CA ASN A 730 -35.58 -2.91 16.61
C ASN A 730 -36.69 -3.34 17.58
N ILE A 731 -36.45 -4.41 18.37
CA ILE A 731 -37.34 -4.84 19.46
C ILE A 731 -37.46 -3.73 20.52
N GLU A 732 -36.34 -3.13 20.93
CA GLU A 732 -36.30 -2.05 21.92
C GLU A 732 -37.07 -0.81 21.46
N GLU A 733 -36.86 -0.34 20.23
CA GLU A 733 -37.60 0.80 19.68
C GLU A 733 -39.11 0.52 19.55
N ILE A 734 -39.51 -0.71 19.17
CA ILE A 734 -40.93 -1.10 19.15
C ILE A 734 -41.52 -1.10 20.56
N ARG A 735 -40.82 -1.65 21.56
CA ARG A 735 -41.25 -1.61 22.98
C ARG A 735 -41.41 -0.17 23.46
N ARG A 736 -40.45 0.71 23.13
CA ARG A 736 -40.50 2.15 23.47
C ARG A 736 -41.69 2.86 22.81
N LEU A 737 -41.94 2.60 21.53
CA LEU A 737 -43.06 3.20 20.80
C LEU A 737 -44.42 2.68 21.29
N ALA A 738 -44.52 1.40 21.66
CA ALA A 738 -45.73 0.84 22.28
C ALA A 738 -45.99 1.47 23.67
N ALA A 739 -44.97 1.56 24.52
CA ALA A 739 -45.08 2.19 25.84
C ALA A 739 -45.40 3.70 25.76
N ALA A 740 -44.98 4.38 24.69
CA ALA A 740 -45.33 5.77 24.39
C ALA A 740 -46.66 5.93 23.64
N SER A 741 -47.47 4.87 23.52
CA SER A 741 -48.74 4.83 22.78
C SER A 741 -48.66 5.35 21.32
N ARG A 742 -47.50 5.17 20.68
CA ARG A 742 -47.25 5.53 19.26
C ARG A 742 -47.62 4.42 18.28
N LEU A 743 -47.82 3.20 18.78
CA LEU A 743 -48.36 2.05 18.04
C LEU A 743 -49.09 1.11 19.02
N SER A 744 -50.06 0.34 18.52
CA SER A 744 -50.65 -0.80 19.24
C SER A 744 -49.95 -2.09 18.82
N LEU A 745 -49.56 -2.93 19.79
CA LEU A 745 -48.95 -4.23 19.53
C LEU A 745 -49.88 -5.33 20.02
N ARG A 746 -50.29 -6.22 19.12
CA ARG A 746 -51.26 -7.30 19.36
C ARG A 746 -50.56 -8.65 19.15
N PHE A 747 -50.15 -9.25 20.26
CA PHE A 747 -49.63 -10.62 20.30
C PHE A 747 -50.76 -11.64 20.19
N GLU A 748 -50.42 -12.90 19.88
CA GLU A 748 -51.36 -14.03 19.74
C GLU A 748 -52.56 -13.69 18.84
N THR A 749 -52.31 -12.86 17.83
CA THR A 749 -53.32 -12.32 16.92
C THR A 749 -53.00 -12.67 15.48
N ASP A 750 -53.85 -13.48 14.86
CA ASP A 750 -53.85 -13.74 13.41
C ASP A 750 -54.88 -12.85 12.70
N VAL A 751 -54.61 -12.52 11.43
CA VAL A 751 -55.61 -11.92 10.54
C VAL A 751 -56.28 -13.06 9.78
N THR A 752 -57.60 -13.16 9.85
CA THR A 752 -58.38 -14.28 9.26
C THR A 752 -59.24 -13.88 8.06
N ALA A 753 -59.55 -12.60 7.90
CA ALA A 753 -60.21 -12.04 6.71
C ALA A 753 -59.88 -10.55 6.54
N LEU A 754 -60.06 -10.04 5.32
CA LEU A 754 -60.05 -8.61 4.96
C LEU A 754 -61.26 -8.33 4.07
N ALA A 755 -62.01 -7.26 4.32
CA ALA A 755 -63.20 -6.89 3.55
C ALA A 755 -63.45 -5.38 3.52
N GLY A 756 -64.13 -4.87 2.49
CA GLY A 756 -64.70 -3.53 2.51
C GLY A 756 -65.77 -3.38 3.60
N GLY A 757 -65.63 -2.37 4.46
CA GLY A 757 -66.66 -1.95 5.42
C GLY A 757 -67.70 -1.02 4.78
N PRO A 758 -68.84 -0.79 5.45
CA PRO A 758 -69.96 0.00 4.90
C PRO A 758 -69.57 1.43 4.51
N ASP A 759 -68.64 2.05 5.23
CA ASP A 759 -68.15 3.41 4.95
C ASP A 759 -67.02 3.46 3.89
N GLY A 760 -66.77 2.36 3.17
CA GLY A 760 -65.65 2.24 2.23
C GLY A 760 -64.26 2.13 2.88
N ALA A 761 -64.17 2.05 4.21
CA ALA A 761 -62.97 1.73 4.97
C ALA A 761 -62.60 0.24 4.85
N LEU A 762 -61.34 -0.14 5.10
CA LEU A 762 -60.91 -1.53 5.09
C LEU A 762 -61.07 -2.15 6.48
N VAL A 763 -61.83 -3.23 6.60
CA VAL A 763 -61.99 -3.95 7.88
C VAL A 763 -61.18 -5.23 7.85
N ALA A 764 -60.32 -5.40 8.86
CA ALA A 764 -59.56 -6.62 9.09
C ALA A 764 -60.16 -7.42 10.24
N THR A 765 -60.41 -8.71 10.03
CA THR A 765 -60.85 -9.62 11.08
C THR A 765 -59.62 -10.15 11.82
N LEU A 766 -59.48 -9.75 13.09
CA LEU A 766 -58.41 -10.19 13.98
C LEU A 766 -58.94 -11.31 14.88
N SER A 767 -58.28 -12.47 14.86
CA SER A 767 -58.60 -13.60 15.73
C SER A 767 -57.51 -13.78 16.79
N SER A 768 -57.92 -14.00 18.04
CA SER A 768 -57.03 -14.14 19.20
C SER A 768 -57.69 -15.00 20.29
N PRO A 769 -56.97 -15.48 21.33
CA PRO A 769 -57.55 -16.30 22.40
C PRO A 769 -58.72 -15.64 23.16
N SER A 770 -58.80 -14.31 23.17
CA SER A 770 -59.91 -13.55 23.76
C SER A 770 -61.11 -13.34 22.81
N GLY A 771 -61.09 -13.96 21.62
CA GLY A 771 -62.15 -13.90 20.62
C GLY A 771 -61.73 -13.22 19.31
N THR A 772 -62.73 -12.98 18.46
CA THR A 772 -62.57 -12.33 17.16
C THR A 772 -63.04 -10.87 17.22
N GLN A 773 -62.23 -9.95 16.71
CA GLN A 773 -62.50 -8.50 16.69
C GLN A 773 -62.37 -7.94 15.26
N ALA A 774 -63.34 -7.14 14.83
CA ALA A 774 -63.23 -6.32 13.63
C ALA A 774 -62.32 -5.10 13.90
N HIS A 775 -61.30 -4.89 13.06
CA HIS A 775 -60.34 -3.80 13.17
C HIS A 775 -60.38 -2.91 11.92
N PRO A 776 -60.95 -1.68 12.00
CA PRO A 776 -61.02 -0.78 10.87
C PRO A 776 -59.67 -0.09 10.62
N CYS A 777 -59.22 -0.15 9.37
CA CYS A 777 -57.96 0.40 8.88
C CYS A 777 -58.15 0.98 7.46
N ASP A 778 -57.08 1.54 6.90
CA ASP A 778 -57.06 2.14 5.56
C ASP A 778 -56.06 1.43 4.64
N ALA A 779 -55.01 0.84 5.21
CA ALA A 779 -54.00 0.04 4.53
C ALA A 779 -53.50 -1.14 5.40
N VAL A 780 -53.17 -2.26 4.77
CA VAL A 780 -52.59 -3.44 5.43
C VAL A 780 -51.19 -3.73 4.87
N LEU A 781 -50.18 -3.89 5.72
CA LEU A 781 -48.84 -4.32 5.34
C LEU A 781 -48.56 -5.76 5.78
N VAL A 782 -48.52 -6.69 4.83
CA VAL A 782 -48.27 -8.12 5.06
C VAL A 782 -46.76 -8.40 5.03
N LEU A 783 -46.10 -8.27 6.19
CA LEU A 783 -44.64 -8.30 6.37
C LEU A 783 -44.14 -9.55 7.10
N ILE A 784 -44.87 -10.67 6.93
CA ILE A 784 -44.57 -11.98 7.52
C ILE A 784 -43.30 -12.65 6.92
N GLY A 785 -42.86 -12.24 5.73
CA GLY A 785 -41.60 -12.65 5.11
C GLY A 785 -41.77 -13.12 3.66
N SER A 786 -40.74 -13.78 3.12
CA SER A 786 -40.72 -14.32 1.75
C SER A 786 -40.55 -15.85 1.73
N ILE A 787 -40.58 -16.41 0.53
CA ILE A 787 -40.17 -17.78 0.19
C ILE A 787 -39.23 -17.72 -1.04
N ALA A 788 -38.50 -18.80 -1.30
CA ALA A 788 -37.86 -18.96 -2.61
C ALA A 788 -38.93 -19.08 -3.72
N PRO A 789 -38.66 -18.61 -4.95
CA PRO A 789 -39.62 -18.62 -6.06
C PRO A 789 -39.78 -20.03 -6.64
N TRP A 790 -40.36 -20.94 -5.86
CA TRP A 790 -40.38 -22.39 -6.14
C TRP A 790 -41.16 -22.78 -7.41
N SER A 791 -42.09 -21.96 -7.88
CA SER A 791 -42.72 -22.13 -9.20
C SER A 791 -41.69 -21.95 -10.33
N ALA A 792 -40.93 -20.86 -10.33
CA ALA A 792 -39.88 -20.60 -11.32
C ALA A 792 -38.72 -21.59 -11.22
N LEU A 793 -38.31 -21.98 -10.00
CA LEU A 793 -37.26 -22.99 -9.80
C LEU A 793 -37.68 -24.36 -10.35
N ARG A 794 -38.90 -24.82 -10.08
CA ARG A 794 -39.42 -26.08 -10.67
C ARG A 794 -39.60 -25.99 -12.19
N ALA A 795 -40.01 -24.83 -12.71
CA ALA A 795 -40.07 -24.58 -14.16
C ALA A 795 -38.66 -24.51 -14.82
N ALA A 796 -37.59 -24.46 -14.02
CA ALA A 796 -36.21 -24.63 -14.45
C ALA A 796 -35.62 -26.00 -14.02
N GLY A 797 -36.47 -26.98 -13.65
CA GLY A 797 -36.07 -28.35 -13.27
C GLY A 797 -35.49 -28.53 -11.87
N VAL A 798 -35.31 -27.45 -11.09
CA VAL A 798 -34.61 -27.47 -9.80
C VAL A 798 -35.52 -28.01 -8.68
N ARG A 799 -34.99 -28.95 -7.89
CA ARG A 799 -35.68 -29.58 -6.76
C ARG A 799 -35.22 -29.02 -5.41
N PRO A 800 -36.09 -29.03 -4.37
CA PRO A 800 -35.70 -28.70 -3.01
C PRO A 800 -34.81 -29.78 -2.37
N THR A 801 -34.08 -29.38 -1.33
CA THR A 801 -33.56 -30.27 -0.29
C THR A 801 -34.74 -30.79 0.53
N GLU A 802 -34.90 -32.12 0.53
CA GLU A 802 -35.88 -32.83 1.36
C GLU A 802 -35.44 -32.83 2.82
N ILE A 803 -36.42 -32.89 3.72
CA ILE A 803 -36.19 -33.34 5.10
C ILE A 803 -36.30 -34.85 5.04
N ALA A 804 -35.24 -35.58 5.40
CA ALA A 804 -35.42 -36.96 5.82
C ALA A 804 -36.28 -36.92 7.09
N GLU A 805 -37.52 -37.41 7.01
CA GLU A 805 -38.44 -37.41 8.15
C GLU A 805 -37.75 -38.10 9.33
N ALA A 806 -37.57 -37.35 10.42
CA ALA A 806 -37.02 -37.90 11.64
C ALA A 806 -38.07 -38.89 12.17
N SER A 807 -37.80 -40.18 11.98
CA SER A 807 -38.70 -41.26 12.39
C SER A 807 -39.03 -41.10 13.87
N ASP A 808 -40.32 -41.00 14.19
CA ASP A 808 -40.78 -40.83 15.57
C ASP A 808 -40.24 -41.97 16.46
N ARG A 809 -39.39 -41.59 17.42
CA ARG A 809 -38.84 -42.38 18.51
C ARG A 809 -38.03 -41.49 19.46
N SER A 810 -38.66 -41.13 20.59
CA SER A 810 -38.05 -40.71 21.86
C SER A 810 -36.97 -39.61 21.83
N GLY A 811 -37.27 -38.45 22.45
CA GLY A 811 -36.23 -37.46 22.75
C GLY A 811 -36.69 -36.00 22.66
N ALA A 812 -37.68 -35.61 23.47
CA ALA A 812 -37.65 -34.25 23.99
C ALA A 812 -36.52 -34.15 25.03
N ASP A 813 -36.09 -32.92 25.35
CA ASP A 813 -35.10 -32.60 26.38
C ASP A 813 -33.68 -33.19 26.21
N ASP A 814 -32.90 -32.60 25.28
CA ASP A 814 -31.49 -32.35 25.59
C ASP A 814 -30.93 -31.10 24.88
N VAL A 815 -31.20 -29.92 25.47
CA VAL A 815 -30.47 -28.67 25.19
C VAL A 815 -30.01 -28.08 26.53
N GLN A 816 -29.05 -28.78 27.13
CA GLN A 816 -28.16 -28.39 28.25
C GLN A 816 -28.53 -27.15 29.09
N GLY A 817 -28.75 -27.34 30.40
CA GLY A 817 -28.22 -26.40 31.38
C GLY A 817 -29.11 -25.91 32.52
N ILE A 818 -30.33 -26.41 32.73
CA ILE A 818 -31.13 -26.12 33.93
C ILE A 818 -31.70 -27.41 34.51
N THR A 819 -31.07 -27.93 35.56
CA THR A 819 -31.65 -28.98 36.40
C THR A 819 -32.75 -28.36 37.27
N PRO A 820 -34.01 -28.79 37.18
CA PRO A 820 -35.04 -28.34 38.12
C PRO A 820 -34.74 -28.91 39.52
N PRO A 821 -35.06 -28.19 40.61
CA PRO A 821 -35.00 -28.77 41.95
C PRO A 821 -36.00 -29.93 42.04
N GLY A 822 -35.58 -31.05 42.64
CA GLY A 822 -36.49 -32.15 42.96
C GLY A 822 -37.59 -31.71 43.94
N PRO A 823 -38.75 -32.37 43.94
CA PRO A 823 -39.83 -32.04 44.86
C PRO A 823 -39.37 -32.21 46.32
N PRO A 824 -39.71 -31.29 47.23
CA PRO A 824 -39.61 -31.53 48.67
C PRO A 824 -40.60 -32.64 49.10
N PRO A 825 -40.39 -33.26 50.28
CA PRO A 825 -41.31 -34.23 50.86
C PRO A 825 -42.65 -33.61 51.28
#